data_AF-A0A0P7XRH6-F1
#
_entry.id   AF-A0A0P7XRH6-F1
#
_cell.length_a   1.000
_cell.length_b   1.000
_cell.length_c   1.000
_cell.angle_alpha   90.00
_cell.angle_beta   90.00
_cell.angle_gamma   90.00
#
_symmetry.space_group_name_H-M   'P 1'
#
loop_
_entity.id
_entity.type
_entity.pdbx_description
1 polymer ?
#
loop_
_entity_poly.entity_id
_entity_poly.type
_entity_poly.pdbx_seq_one_letter_code
_entity_poly.pdbx_strand_id
1 'polypeptide(L)'
;MQRPSKLTLATLAAFVVAALLSAVFAVAAAGVIERTNRQDLDAALRAEGLDWVAVSIDGLQVQLSGTAPDEAARIRALQVAGRVVDASRVSQSFDVRRASVDVAPDFRIEAMRNNDDLSVIGLVPADPGEASLVARLAELSEEAAVSDMLQSAEHPAPAGWQSVLDFVVDALGMMPVAQVSASAERIEVHALVASAEARDELQARLQERAPADAELLLDLVAPRPVIAPFTLRFVIDEEGARFDACAAGSEDARARILRAARAAGAGPALDCTIALGSPSTRWAEAVELAIGELAELDAGVVTFSDGDLSLVVPADVSQSAFDRAVGRLETRLPDAFELTAVQVEPDDSEETPDDSRPEVLATLSSEGTVLIAGRLPDARIRDSVSAFARARFGSDAVTVETRTDPDLPSGWSVRVLTALEALAELHEGRVRVREDRMALSGVSGNPEANAQVSGILAEGLGQGAVYSVNVRYDAALDPVEQEPTPERCEARVQDILAENRITFPPGSSMPDDSAGSILDEIADVLRECGTLEMEVSGHTDSQGRAEANLALSQARAEAVINALMARRVLVSGMVARGYGSEQPVADNDTEAGREDNRRIEMALIRPEPDPLQRDPELEAQLVFDIQEPDDDTTRPRARPGGIDPPPTEDDAEAGSDDADRETEGDTQADAPETDESGADAEGGATGTQVEADLLAEPAEDTVDAQGGGTTATDASAGDPRDSGDSGDAVSGDGDESVPAPDEEGLEIRVNDPEGPDVRPLPRPDELAPAGADGQDAGEETQE
;
A
#
# COMPACT_ATOMS: atom_id res chain seq x y z
N MET A 1 63.03 80.44 -58.57
CA MET A 1 63.51 79.10 -58.21
C MET A 1 65.03 79.11 -58.15
N GLN A 2 65.62 79.22 -56.96
CA GLN A 2 67.07 79.11 -56.79
C GLN A 2 67.47 77.64 -56.87
N ARG A 3 68.45 77.30 -57.72
CA ARG A 3 69.04 75.96 -57.72
C ARG A 3 69.79 75.75 -56.40
N PRO A 4 69.60 74.63 -55.68
CA PRO A 4 70.40 74.33 -54.49
C PRO A 4 71.88 74.34 -54.84
N SER A 5 72.72 74.85 -53.94
CA SER A 5 74.16 74.86 -54.17
C SER A 5 74.69 73.43 -54.22
N LYS A 6 75.79 73.20 -54.95
CA LYS A 6 76.39 71.85 -55.03
C LYS A 6 76.72 71.26 -53.65
N LEU A 7 76.94 72.13 -52.65
CA LEU A 7 77.19 71.75 -51.26
C LEU A 7 75.94 71.17 -50.58
N THR A 8 74.75 71.76 -50.76
CA THR A 8 73.53 71.26 -50.12
C THR A 8 73.01 69.97 -50.75
N LEU A 9 73.28 69.72 -52.03
CA LEU A 9 72.98 68.43 -52.65
C LEU A 9 73.89 67.31 -52.12
N ALA A 10 75.17 67.62 -51.88
CA ALA A 10 76.15 66.67 -51.36
C ALA A 10 75.89 66.31 -49.88
N THR A 11 75.50 67.28 -49.04
CA THR A 11 75.12 66.99 -47.66
C THR A 11 73.83 66.16 -47.58
N LEU A 12 72.81 66.46 -48.40
CA LEU A 12 71.58 65.66 -48.44
C LEU A 12 71.87 64.21 -48.86
N ALA A 13 72.72 64.00 -49.87
CA ALA A 13 73.14 62.66 -50.29
C ALA A 13 73.89 61.92 -49.16
N ALA A 14 74.77 62.60 -48.42
CA ALA A 14 75.47 62.01 -47.28
C ALA A 14 74.50 61.60 -46.14
N PHE A 15 73.49 62.42 -45.83
CA PHE A 15 72.45 62.07 -44.86
C PHE A 15 71.60 60.87 -45.31
N VAL A 16 71.24 60.78 -46.60
CA VAL A 16 70.52 59.62 -47.14
C VAL A 16 71.36 58.34 -47.08
N VAL A 17 72.65 58.40 -47.43
CA VAL A 17 73.56 57.25 -47.32
C VAL A 17 73.75 56.84 -45.85
N ALA A 18 73.90 57.79 -44.93
CA ALA A 18 73.98 57.49 -43.50
C ALA A 18 72.69 56.88 -42.94
N ALA A 19 71.51 57.36 -43.37
CA ALA A 19 70.23 56.79 -42.99
C ALA A 19 70.04 55.36 -43.52
N LEU A 20 70.43 55.09 -44.78
CA LEU A 20 70.38 53.76 -45.37
C LEU A 20 71.35 52.78 -44.68
N LEU A 21 72.58 53.20 -44.40
CA LEU A 21 73.55 52.39 -43.65
C LEU A 21 73.09 52.12 -42.22
N SER A 22 72.50 53.11 -41.55
CA SER A 22 71.90 52.95 -40.22
C SER A 22 70.73 51.95 -40.24
N ALA A 23 69.84 52.04 -41.23
CA ALA A 23 68.72 51.10 -41.39
C ALA A 23 69.21 49.66 -41.66
N VAL A 24 70.20 49.48 -42.55
CA VAL A 24 70.80 48.17 -42.82
C VAL A 24 71.50 47.61 -41.57
N PHE A 25 72.22 48.45 -40.82
CA PHE A 25 72.85 48.03 -39.56
C PHE A 25 71.81 47.67 -38.50
N ALA A 26 70.72 48.43 -38.37
CA ALA A 26 69.63 48.14 -37.43
C ALA A 26 68.94 46.80 -37.75
N VAL A 27 68.61 46.54 -39.02
CA VAL A 27 68.03 45.26 -39.47
C VAL A 27 69.01 44.10 -39.26
N ALA A 28 70.29 44.29 -39.57
CA ALA A 28 71.31 43.27 -39.34
C ALA A 28 71.52 42.97 -37.84
N ALA A 29 71.50 43.99 -36.98
CA ALA A 29 71.62 43.86 -35.54
C ALA A 29 70.39 43.16 -34.93
N ALA A 30 69.18 43.57 -35.32
CA ALA A 30 67.93 42.91 -34.92
C ALA A 30 67.95 41.42 -35.31
N GLY A 31 68.25 41.11 -36.57
CA GLY A 31 68.36 39.73 -37.06
C GLY A 31 69.52 38.93 -36.48
N VAL A 32 70.51 39.54 -35.80
CA VAL A 32 71.49 38.81 -34.97
C VAL A 32 70.90 38.53 -33.59
N ILE A 33 70.33 39.54 -32.93
CA ILE A 33 69.70 39.42 -31.60
C ILE A 33 68.58 38.37 -31.61
N GLU A 34 67.69 38.39 -32.60
CA GLU A 34 66.62 37.40 -32.75
C GLU A 34 67.14 35.96 -32.87
N ARG A 35 68.22 35.77 -33.64
CA ARG A 35 68.81 34.43 -33.83
C ARG A 35 69.52 33.92 -32.59
N THR A 36 70.28 34.79 -31.90
CA THR A 36 70.92 34.45 -30.63
C THR A 36 69.87 34.14 -29.57
N ASN A 37 68.89 35.02 -29.35
CA ASN A 37 67.82 34.81 -28.37
C ASN A 37 67.01 33.55 -28.66
N ARG A 38 66.70 33.25 -29.94
CA ARG A 38 66.00 32.01 -30.31
C ARG A 38 66.85 30.79 -29.97
N GLN A 39 68.12 30.80 -30.32
CA GLN A 39 69.04 29.68 -30.05
C GLN A 39 69.25 29.44 -28.54
N ASP A 40 69.43 30.49 -27.76
CA ASP A 40 69.66 30.40 -26.31
C ASP A 40 68.39 29.93 -25.57
N LEU A 41 67.22 30.44 -25.97
CA LEU A 41 65.93 30.05 -25.39
C LEU A 41 65.54 28.61 -25.76
N ASP A 42 65.71 28.24 -27.03
CA ASP A 42 65.58 26.85 -27.49
C ASP A 42 66.49 25.90 -26.71
N ALA A 43 67.74 26.29 -26.46
CA ALA A 43 68.69 25.48 -25.70
C ALA A 43 68.27 25.34 -24.22
N ALA A 44 67.82 26.43 -23.60
CA ALA A 44 67.35 26.43 -22.21
C ALA A 44 66.10 25.58 -22.01
N LEU A 45 65.11 25.67 -22.92
CA LEU A 45 63.87 24.89 -22.84
C LEU A 45 64.12 23.38 -23.03
N ARG A 46 64.95 22.98 -24.01
CA ARG A 46 65.30 21.56 -24.20
C ARG A 46 66.14 21.00 -23.04
N ALA A 47 67.01 21.81 -22.43
CA ALA A 47 67.80 21.37 -21.27
C ALA A 47 66.92 21.04 -20.05
N GLU A 48 65.75 21.66 -19.92
CA GLU A 48 64.75 21.41 -18.88
C GLU A 48 63.64 20.41 -19.34
N GLY A 49 63.82 19.75 -20.49
CA GLY A 49 62.90 18.73 -21.02
C GLY A 49 61.57 19.28 -21.58
N LEU A 50 61.55 20.55 -21.99
CA LEU A 50 60.34 21.26 -22.43
C LEU A 50 60.21 21.29 -23.97
N ASP A 51 60.48 20.17 -24.63
CA ASP A 51 60.49 20.02 -26.09
C ASP A 51 59.12 20.30 -26.77
N TRP A 52 58.04 20.34 -25.99
CA TRP A 52 56.69 20.68 -26.44
C TRP A 52 56.46 22.19 -26.63
N VAL A 53 57.40 23.04 -26.20
CA VAL A 53 57.31 24.51 -26.32
C VAL A 53 57.90 24.98 -27.66
N ALA A 54 57.08 25.57 -28.50
CA ALA A 54 57.50 26.27 -29.71
C ALA A 54 57.85 27.73 -29.39
N VAL A 55 58.98 28.21 -29.93
CA VAL A 55 59.49 29.58 -29.73
C VAL A 55 59.44 30.37 -31.04
N SER A 56 58.67 31.45 -31.05
CA SER A 56 58.74 32.49 -32.08
C SER A 56 59.29 33.78 -31.50
N ILE A 57 60.00 34.57 -32.31
CA ILE A 57 60.59 35.85 -31.90
C ILE A 57 60.44 36.84 -33.05
N ASP A 58 59.90 38.02 -32.76
CA ASP A 58 59.82 39.18 -33.65
C ASP A 58 60.54 40.36 -32.99
N GLY A 59 61.71 40.72 -33.54
CA GLY A 59 62.62 41.72 -32.98
C GLY A 59 63.09 41.42 -31.55
N LEU A 60 62.29 41.89 -30.60
CA LEU A 60 62.57 41.87 -29.16
C LEU A 60 61.47 41.18 -28.33
N GLN A 61 60.35 40.83 -28.96
CA GLN A 61 59.23 40.13 -28.34
C GLN A 61 59.32 38.64 -28.62
N VAL A 62 59.12 37.82 -27.58
CA VAL A 62 59.12 36.36 -27.64
C VAL A 62 57.68 35.89 -27.52
N GLN A 63 57.26 34.99 -28.40
CA GLN A 63 55.99 34.28 -28.29
C GLN A 63 56.27 32.80 -28.05
N LEU A 64 55.73 32.26 -26.95
CA LEU A 64 55.72 30.84 -26.66
C LEU A 64 54.35 30.24 -27.01
N SER A 65 54.33 29.02 -27.54
CA SER A 65 53.10 28.26 -27.79
C SER A 65 53.33 26.74 -27.69
N GLY A 66 52.24 25.97 -27.59
CA GLY A 66 52.27 24.52 -27.46
C GLY A 66 51.23 24.01 -26.46
N THR A 67 51.09 22.68 -26.34
CA THR A 67 50.18 22.06 -25.38
C THR A 67 50.97 21.51 -24.20
N ALA A 68 50.84 22.14 -23.04
CA ALA A 68 51.46 21.70 -21.80
C ALA A 68 50.81 20.39 -21.31
N PRO A 69 51.60 19.40 -20.81
CA PRO A 69 51.04 18.17 -20.25
C PRO A 69 50.33 18.38 -18.91
N ASP A 70 50.75 19.40 -18.15
CA ASP A 70 50.17 19.81 -16.87
C ASP A 70 50.45 21.31 -16.61
N GLU A 71 49.76 21.91 -15.63
CA GLU A 71 49.91 23.33 -15.29
C GLU A 71 51.31 23.66 -14.75
N ALA A 72 51.96 22.75 -14.02
CA ALA A 72 53.29 22.97 -13.49
C ALA A 72 54.34 23.00 -14.62
N ALA A 73 54.17 22.23 -15.70
CA ALA A 73 54.98 22.28 -16.90
C ALA A 73 54.85 23.63 -17.62
N ARG A 74 53.61 24.17 -17.72
CA ARG A 74 53.37 25.52 -18.26
C ARG A 74 54.11 26.59 -17.46
N ILE A 75 54.01 26.55 -16.13
CA ILE A 75 54.69 27.50 -15.24
C ILE A 75 56.22 27.35 -15.34
N ARG A 76 56.76 26.11 -15.40
CA ARG A 76 58.19 25.86 -15.62
C ARG A 76 58.68 26.48 -16.93
N ALA A 77 57.94 26.34 -18.03
CA ALA A 77 58.30 26.95 -19.32
C ALA A 77 58.40 28.48 -19.26
N LEU A 78 57.45 29.14 -18.60
CA LEU A 78 57.48 30.59 -18.41
C LEU A 78 58.65 31.03 -17.52
N GLN A 79 58.96 30.28 -16.46
CA GLN A 79 60.11 30.55 -15.60
C GLN A 79 61.44 30.39 -16.33
N VAL A 80 61.61 29.33 -17.13
CA VAL A 80 62.83 29.10 -17.93
C VAL A 80 63.00 30.23 -18.97
N ALA A 81 61.93 30.60 -19.68
CA ALA A 81 61.98 31.72 -20.61
C ALA A 81 62.33 33.06 -19.93
N GLY A 82 61.75 33.34 -18.76
CA GLY A 82 62.02 34.52 -17.95
C GLY A 82 63.46 34.65 -17.41
N ARG A 83 64.26 33.56 -17.42
CA ARG A 83 65.70 33.61 -17.10
C ARG A 83 66.55 34.06 -18.30
N VAL A 84 66.06 33.86 -19.53
CA VAL A 84 66.80 34.15 -20.78
C VAL A 84 66.40 35.51 -21.35
N VAL A 85 65.12 35.86 -21.27
CA VAL A 85 64.57 37.14 -21.76
C VAL A 85 63.66 37.75 -20.70
N ASP A 86 63.68 39.08 -20.57
CA ASP A 86 62.83 39.81 -19.64
C ASP A 86 61.34 39.44 -19.80
N ALA A 87 60.69 39.09 -18.69
CA ALA A 87 59.32 38.57 -18.66
C ALA A 87 58.28 39.54 -19.28
N SER A 88 58.52 40.85 -19.28
CA SER A 88 57.64 41.85 -19.93
C SER A 88 57.57 41.70 -21.46
N ARG A 89 58.46 40.90 -22.05
CA ARG A 89 58.62 40.69 -23.49
C ARG A 89 58.21 39.28 -23.92
N VAL A 90 57.81 38.44 -22.99
CA VAL A 90 57.34 37.06 -23.23
C VAL A 90 55.81 37.07 -23.26
N SER A 91 55.27 36.83 -24.44
CA SER A 91 53.85 36.52 -24.66
C SER A 91 53.69 34.99 -24.75
N GLN A 92 52.55 34.47 -24.30
CA GLN A 92 52.28 33.03 -24.23
C GLN A 92 50.91 32.69 -24.83
N SER A 93 50.83 31.52 -25.46
CA SER A 93 49.60 30.93 -25.99
C SER A 93 49.70 29.41 -25.79
N PHE A 94 49.61 28.98 -24.54
CA PHE A 94 49.64 27.58 -24.15
C PHE A 94 48.26 27.04 -23.85
N ASP A 95 47.95 25.88 -24.44
CA ASP A 95 46.86 25.01 -23.97
C ASP A 95 47.39 24.09 -22.87
N VAL A 96 46.55 23.70 -21.91
CA VAL A 96 46.92 22.76 -20.86
C VAL A 96 46.04 21.52 -20.97
N ARG A 97 46.67 20.34 -21.11
CA ARG A 97 45.96 19.07 -21.08
C ARG A 97 45.47 18.84 -19.64
N ARG A 98 44.15 18.90 -19.42
CA ARG A 98 43.56 18.45 -18.16
C ARG A 98 43.56 16.93 -18.14
N ALA A 99 44.00 16.34 -17.03
CA ALA A 99 43.57 14.99 -16.70
C ALA A 99 42.12 15.08 -16.22
N SER A 100 41.20 14.38 -16.88
CA SER A 100 39.92 14.04 -16.26
C SER A 100 40.21 13.05 -15.14
N VAL A 101 39.73 13.37 -13.95
CA VAL A 101 39.50 12.36 -12.92
C VAL A 101 38.11 11.84 -13.22
N ASP A 102 37.98 10.57 -13.62
CA ASP A 102 36.68 9.92 -13.71
C ASP A 102 36.16 9.72 -12.28
N VAL A 103 35.39 10.70 -11.82
CA VAL A 103 34.49 10.54 -10.69
C VAL A 103 33.20 10.00 -11.28
N ALA A 104 32.86 8.76 -10.92
CA ALA A 104 31.60 8.16 -11.34
C ALA A 104 30.43 9.06 -10.88
N PRO A 105 29.45 9.35 -11.75
CA PRO A 105 28.26 10.07 -11.32
C PRO A 105 27.45 9.21 -10.34
N ASP A 106 26.77 9.88 -9.42
CA ASP A 106 25.82 9.26 -8.50
C ASP A 106 24.54 8.89 -9.28
N PHE A 107 24.46 7.63 -9.72
CA PHE A 107 23.31 7.10 -10.45
C PHE A 107 22.18 6.77 -9.47
N ARG A 108 21.10 7.53 -9.60
CA ARG A 108 19.91 7.42 -8.75
C ARG A 108 18.69 7.82 -9.55
N ILE A 109 17.63 7.04 -9.38
CA ILE A 109 16.30 7.33 -9.89
C ILE A 109 15.29 7.43 -8.75
N GLU A 110 14.21 8.14 -9.02
CA GLU A 110 13.02 8.19 -8.20
C GLU A 110 11.84 7.95 -9.14
N ALA A 111 11.08 6.89 -8.88
CA ALA A 111 9.94 6.49 -9.67
C ALA A 111 8.70 6.48 -8.76
N MET A 112 7.64 7.16 -9.20
CA MET A 112 6.41 7.34 -8.44
C MET A 112 5.23 6.80 -9.24
N ARG A 113 4.33 6.08 -8.57
CA ARG A 113 3.05 5.62 -9.10
C ARG A 113 1.91 6.13 -8.22
N ASN A 114 0.85 6.61 -8.85
CA ASN A 114 -0.40 7.03 -8.22
C ASN A 114 -1.58 6.53 -9.06
N ASN A 115 -2.01 5.31 -8.76
CA ASN A 115 -2.89 4.47 -9.59
C ASN A 115 -2.25 4.26 -10.97
N ASP A 116 -2.80 4.87 -12.02
CA ASP A 116 -2.28 4.76 -13.39
C ASP A 116 -1.23 5.83 -13.72
N ASP A 117 -1.20 6.95 -12.98
CA ASP A 117 -0.22 8.01 -13.20
C ASP A 117 1.15 7.56 -12.71
N LEU A 118 2.11 7.43 -13.63
CA LEU A 118 3.49 7.04 -13.33
C LEU A 118 4.48 8.12 -13.79
N SER A 119 5.40 8.51 -12.93
CA SER A 119 6.50 9.41 -13.25
C SER A 119 7.86 8.83 -12.84
N VAL A 120 8.91 9.17 -13.58
CA VAL A 120 10.28 8.75 -13.26
C VAL A 120 11.26 9.89 -13.53
N ILE A 121 12.13 10.16 -12.57
CA ILE A 121 13.12 11.24 -12.60
C ILE A 121 14.45 10.73 -12.06
N GLY A 122 15.58 11.20 -12.62
CA GLY A 122 16.89 10.80 -12.11
C GLY A 122 18.01 10.83 -13.14
N LEU A 123 19.14 10.26 -12.75
CA LEU A 123 20.35 10.12 -13.57
C LEU A 123 20.64 8.64 -13.79
N VAL A 124 20.73 8.24 -15.06
CA VAL A 124 20.95 6.85 -15.48
C VAL A 124 22.22 6.70 -16.34
N PRO A 125 22.86 5.51 -16.38
CA PRO A 125 24.00 5.25 -17.26
C PRO A 125 23.58 5.23 -18.73
N ALA A 126 24.43 5.76 -19.61
CA ALA A 126 24.24 5.71 -21.07
C ALA A 126 24.52 4.30 -21.63
N ASP A 127 23.57 3.39 -21.39
CA ASP A 127 23.43 2.06 -21.98
C ASP A 127 21.95 1.89 -22.38
N PRO A 128 21.49 0.84 -23.09
CA PRO A 128 20.12 0.76 -23.61
C PRO A 128 19.03 0.58 -22.54
N GLY A 129 19.39 0.67 -21.25
CA GLY A 129 18.48 0.52 -20.11
C GLY A 129 17.44 1.63 -19.96
N GLU A 130 17.77 2.87 -20.32
CA GLU A 130 16.86 4.04 -20.20
C GLU A 130 15.55 3.82 -20.96
N ALA A 131 15.64 3.42 -22.23
CA ALA A 131 14.48 3.11 -23.06
C ALA A 131 13.73 1.85 -22.59
N SER A 132 14.41 0.87 -21.98
CA SER A 132 13.72 -0.31 -21.42
C SER A 132 12.99 -0.01 -20.12
N LEU A 133 13.51 0.89 -19.27
CA LEU A 133 12.87 1.24 -18.00
C LEU A 133 11.55 1.98 -18.25
N VAL A 134 11.57 3.03 -19.07
CA VAL A 134 10.35 3.81 -19.37
C VAL A 134 9.31 2.94 -20.10
N ALA A 135 9.74 2.02 -20.98
CA ALA A 135 8.83 1.07 -21.64
C ALA A 135 8.17 0.10 -20.64
N ARG A 136 8.95 -0.51 -19.74
CA ARG A 136 8.43 -1.42 -18.69
C ARG A 136 7.53 -0.72 -17.69
N LEU A 137 7.86 0.52 -17.32
CA LEU A 137 6.98 1.33 -16.47
C LEU A 137 5.68 1.70 -17.19
N ALA A 138 5.70 1.87 -18.53
CA ALA A 138 4.49 2.10 -19.31
C ALA A 138 3.60 0.85 -19.42
N GLU A 139 4.16 -0.36 -19.27
CA GLU A 139 3.37 -1.61 -19.19
C GLU A 139 2.56 -1.72 -17.87
N LEU A 140 2.90 -0.92 -16.85
CA LEU A 140 2.15 -0.85 -15.58
C LEU A 140 0.98 0.15 -15.60
N SER A 141 0.78 0.89 -16.69
CA SER A 141 -0.28 1.89 -16.84
C SER A 141 -1.16 1.55 -18.04
N GLU A 142 -2.45 1.31 -17.81
CA GLU A 142 -3.35 0.86 -18.90
C GLU A 142 -3.69 1.98 -19.90
N GLU A 143 -3.73 3.25 -19.45
CA GLU A 143 -4.14 4.39 -20.28
C GLU A 143 -3.29 5.67 -20.11
N ALA A 144 -2.50 5.82 -19.05
CA ALA A 144 -1.81 7.08 -18.75
C ALA A 144 -0.35 7.10 -19.26
N ALA A 145 0.10 8.26 -19.74
CA ALA A 145 1.45 8.42 -20.28
C ALA A 145 2.49 8.59 -19.15
N VAL A 146 3.51 7.73 -19.13
CA VAL A 146 4.63 7.85 -18.18
C VAL A 146 5.33 9.22 -18.34
N SER A 147 5.42 9.97 -17.24
CA SER A 147 6.14 11.24 -17.19
C SER A 147 7.64 10.99 -17.01
N ASP A 148 8.36 10.89 -18.12
CA ASP A 148 9.80 10.70 -18.17
C ASP A 148 10.57 12.02 -17.99
N MET A 149 11.39 12.07 -16.93
CA MET A 149 12.32 13.16 -16.62
C MET A 149 13.74 12.62 -16.33
N LEU A 150 14.10 11.46 -16.90
CA LEU A 150 15.43 10.87 -16.79
C LEU A 150 16.49 11.67 -17.56
N GLN A 151 17.74 11.49 -17.15
CA GLN A 151 18.92 12.03 -17.84
C GLN A 151 19.98 10.94 -17.95
N SER A 152 20.48 10.71 -19.17
CA SER A 152 21.59 9.79 -19.44
C SER A 152 22.97 10.45 -19.27
N ALA A 153 23.91 9.74 -18.63
CA ALA A 153 25.32 10.15 -18.53
C ALA A 153 26.28 9.09 -19.13
N GLU A 154 27.25 9.53 -19.94
CA GLU A 154 28.27 8.70 -20.60
C GLU A 154 29.30 8.10 -19.62
N HIS A 155 28.87 7.17 -18.77
CA HIS A 155 29.70 6.46 -17.81
C HIS A 155 29.18 5.01 -17.63
N PRO A 156 30.06 4.00 -17.41
CA PRO A 156 29.63 2.63 -17.14
C PRO A 156 28.64 2.52 -15.97
N ALA A 157 27.67 1.61 -16.12
CA ALA A 157 26.71 1.29 -15.07
C ALA A 157 27.39 0.64 -13.84
N PRO A 158 26.91 0.92 -12.62
CA PRO A 158 27.32 0.21 -11.41
C PRO A 158 27.02 -1.29 -11.47
N ALA A 159 27.70 -2.08 -10.63
CA ALA A 159 27.30 -3.46 -10.37
C ALA A 159 25.88 -3.50 -9.78
N GLY A 160 25.11 -4.54 -10.05
CA GLY A 160 23.73 -4.70 -9.57
C GLY A 160 22.69 -3.77 -10.20
N TRP A 161 23.08 -2.74 -10.99
CA TRP A 161 22.17 -1.69 -11.46
C TRP A 161 20.92 -2.20 -12.20
N GLN A 162 21.04 -3.23 -13.04
CA GLN A 162 19.87 -3.80 -13.71
C GLN A 162 18.90 -4.47 -12.73
N SER A 163 19.40 -5.22 -11.74
CA SER A 163 18.57 -5.85 -10.70
C SER A 163 17.89 -4.82 -9.79
N VAL A 164 18.51 -3.65 -9.59
CA VAL A 164 17.88 -2.50 -8.93
C VAL A 164 16.74 -1.94 -9.79
N LEU A 165 16.94 -1.77 -11.10
CA LEU A 165 15.88 -1.34 -12.01
C LEU A 165 14.73 -2.35 -12.11
N ASP A 166 15.04 -3.64 -12.07
CA ASP A 166 14.05 -4.72 -12.04
C ASP A 166 13.18 -4.64 -10.79
N PHE A 167 13.82 -4.53 -9.62
CA PHE A 167 13.12 -4.35 -8.35
C PHE A 167 12.21 -3.10 -8.33
N VAL A 168 12.65 -1.98 -8.93
CA VAL A 168 11.84 -0.74 -9.01
C VAL A 168 10.56 -0.97 -9.81
N VAL A 169 10.64 -1.66 -10.95
CA VAL A 169 9.45 -1.99 -11.77
C VAL A 169 8.55 -2.96 -11.02
N ASP A 170 9.10 -4.02 -10.44
CA ASP A 170 8.34 -5.03 -9.70
C ASP A 170 7.59 -4.41 -8.50
N ALA A 171 8.28 -3.60 -7.70
CA ALA A 171 7.72 -2.93 -6.53
C ALA A 171 6.57 -1.99 -6.94
N LEU A 172 6.76 -1.15 -7.96
CA LEU A 172 5.69 -0.29 -8.49
C LEU A 172 4.55 -1.09 -9.12
N GLY A 173 4.80 -2.31 -9.61
CA GLY A 173 3.75 -3.23 -10.07
C GLY A 173 2.84 -3.71 -8.95
N MET A 174 3.41 -4.00 -7.76
CA MET A 174 2.68 -4.52 -6.59
C MET A 174 1.85 -3.47 -5.83
N MET A 175 2.07 -2.18 -6.07
CA MET A 175 1.52 -1.10 -5.23
C MET A 175 0.85 -0.03 -6.10
N PRO A 176 -0.45 0.29 -5.89
CA PRO A 176 -1.12 1.33 -6.67
C PRO A 176 -0.61 2.73 -6.33
N VAL A 177 -0.21 2.99 -5.08
CA VAL A 177 0.32 4.30 -4.66
C VAL A 177 1.64 4.12 -3.93
N ALA A 178 2.75 4.39 -4.62
CA ALA A 178 4.10 4.19 -4.12
C ALA A 178 5.12 5.17 -4.73
N GLN A 179 6.17 5.44 -3.97
CA GLN A 179 7.40 6.09 -4.41
C GLN A 179 8.58 5.16 -4.12
N VAL A 180 9.40 4.89 -5.13
CA VAL A 180 10.62 4.10 -5.01
C VAL A 180 11.81 4.97 -5.44
N SER A 181 12.69 5.27 -4.49
CA SER A 181 13.95 5.98 -4.74
C SER A 181 15.11 4.98 -4.69
N ALA A 182 15.83 4.82 -5.79
CA ALA A 182 16.78 3.72 -5.98
C ALA A 182 18.13 4.18 -6.51
N SER A 183 19.20 3.67 -5.90
CA SER A 183 20.61 3.80 -6.30
C SER A 183 21.26 2.42 -6.34
N ALA A 184 22.52 2.33 -6.78
CA ALA A 184 23.23 1.05 -6.83
C ALA A 184 23.47 0.40 -5.44
N GLU A 185 23.51 1.19 -4.37
CA GLU A 185 23.83 0.73 -3.00
C GLU A 185 22.59 0.73 -2.08
N ARG A 186 21.49 1.38 -2.46
CA ARG A 186 20.29 1.53 -1.63
C ARG A 186 19.01 1.67 -2.43
N ILE A 187 17.94 1.06 -1.94
CA ILE A 187 16.57 1.24 -2.41
C ILE A 187 15.69 1.67 -1.22
N GLU A 188 14.93 2.75 -1.38
CA GLU A 188 13.98 3.26 -0.40
C GLU A 188 12.57 3.18 -1.01
N VAL A 189 11.64 2.48 -0.35
CA VAL A 189 10.25 2.29 -0.80
C VAL A 189 9.31 2.93 0.21
N HIS A 190 8.54 3.93 -0.23
CA HIS A 190 7.46 4.54 0.53
C HIS A 190 6.12 4.22 -0.14
N ALA A 191 5.16 3.64 0.56
CA ALA A 191 3.88 3.26 -0.04
C ALA A 191 2.69 3.28 0.90
N LEU A 192 1.50 3.44 0.34
CA LEU A 192 0.22 3.24 1.02
C LEU A 192 -0.27 1.82 0.74
N VAL A 193 -0.67 1.11 1.78
CA VAL A 193 -1.11 -0.30 1.72
C VAL A 193 -2.48 -0.46 2.37
N ALA A 194 -3.29 -1.43 1.91
CA ALA A 194 -4.71 -1.51 2.28
C ALA A 194 -4.96 -1.83 3.77
N SER A 195 -4.16 -2.73 4.36
CA SER A 195 -4.30 -3.18 5.75
C SER A 195 -2.94 -3.47 6.40
N ALA A 196 -2.94 -3.83 7.69
CA ALA A 196 -1.72 -4.25 8.39
C ALA A 196 -1.24 -5.63 7.90
N GLU A 197 -2.16 -6.51 7.56
CA GLU A 197 -1.90 -7.85 7.03
C GLU A 197 -1.29 -7.73 5.62
N ALA A 198 -1.87 -6.90 4.76
CA ALA A 198 -1.34 -6.60 3.43
C ALA A 198 0.03 -5.90 3.50
N ARG A 199 0.27 -5.05 4.52
CA ARG A 199 1.59 -4.48 4.78
C ARG A 199 2.63 -5.56 5.06
N ASP A 200 2.31 -6.49 5.96
CA ASP A 200 3.26 -7.49 6.45
C ASP A 200 3.56 -8.55 5.36
N GLU A 201 2.55 -8.92 4.56
CA GLU A 201 2.74 -9.74 3.36
C GLU A 201 3.59 -9.03 2.30
N LEU A 202 3.26 -7.79 1.94
CA LEU A 202 4.02 -7.02 0.96
C LEU A 202 5.45 -6.77 1.42
N GLN A 203 5.66 -6.53 2.72
CA GLN A 203 7.00 -6.41 3.31
C GLN A 203 7.82 -7.68 3.08
N ALA A 204 7.22 -8.86 3.31
CA ALA A 204 7.90 -10.13 3.06
C ALA A 204 8.23 -10.33 1.58
N ARG A 205 7.27 -10.08 0.67
CA ARG A 205 7.46 -10.18 -0.79
C ARG A 205 8.56 -9.22 -1.30
N LEU A 206 8.60 -7.98 -0.80
CA LEU A 206 9.64 -7.00 -1.17
C LEU A 206 11.00 -7.37 -0.59
N GLN A 207 11.07 -7.94 0.62
CA GLN A 207 12.33 -8.43 1.19
C GLN A 207 12.88 -9.64 0.43
N GLU A 208 12.03 -10.54 -0.07
CA GLU A 208 12.43 -11.71 -0.86
C GLU A 208 12.98 -11.32 -2.24
N ARG A 209 12.41 -10.31 -2.90
CA ARG A 209 12.89 -9.82 -4.20
C ARG A 209 14.06 -8.83 -4.13
N ALA A 210 14.49 -8.43 -2.93
CA ALA A 210 15.51 -7.41 -2.74
C ALA A 210 16.87 -7.81 -3.38
N PRO A 211 17.50 -6.97 -4.22
CA PRO A 211 18.80 -7.29 -4.79
C PRO A 211 19.89 -7.29 -3.70
N ALA A 212 20.63 -8.39 -3.59
CA ALA A 212 21.56 -8.66 -2.49
C ALA A 212 22.70 -7.63 -2.30
N ASP A 213 23.00 -6.83 -3.32
CA ASP A 213 24.05 -5.81 -3.29
C ASP A 213 23.55 -4.42 -2.83
N ALA A 214 22.24 -4.24 -2.57
CA ALA A 214 21.65 -2.96 -2.15
C ALA A 214 20.91 -3.05 -0.80
N GLU A 215 21.03 -2.00 0.01
CA GLU A 215 20.27 -1.84 1.27
C GLU A 215 18.81 -1.48 0.95
N LEU A 216 17.85 -2.36 1.30
CA LEU A 216 16.42 -2.09 1.17
C LEU A 216 15.85 -1.46 2.45
N LEU A 217 15.28 -0.26 2.32
CA LEU A 217 14.53 0.44 3.36
C LEU A 217 13.05 0.50 2.95
N LEU A 218 12.16 0.09 3.85
CA LEU A 218 10.71 0.02 3.62
C LEU A 218 9.96 0.91 4.61
N ASP A 219 9.08 1.78 4.09
CA ASP A 219 8.16 2.65 4.82
C ASP A 219 6.75 2.45 4.27
N LEU A 220 6.12 1.36 4.73
CA LEU A 220 4.81 0.91 4.26
C LEU A 220 3.72 1.34 5.26
N VAL A 221 2.89 2.30 4.88
CA VAL A 221 1.88 2.91 5.75
C VAL A 221 0.50 2.32 5.46
N ALA A 222 0.00 1.52 6.40
CA ALA A 222 -1.40 1.09 6.44
C ALA A 222 -2.25 2.17 7.17
N PRO A 223 -3.10 2.94 6.47
CA PRO A 223 -4.01 3.87 7.13
C PRO A 223 -5.07 3.07 7.89
N ARG A 224 -5.27 3.39 9.18
CA ARG A 224 -6.32 2.74 9.98
C ARG A 224 -7.70 3.08 9.42
N PRO A 225 -8.61 2.10 9.27
CA PRO A 225 -9.98 2.38 8.85
C PRO A 225 -10.66 3.34 9.82
N VAL A 226 -11.46 4.27 9.30
CA VAL A 226 -12.32 5.13 10.11
C VAL A 226 -13.67 4.43 10.22
N ILE A 227 -14.03 3.99 11.43
CA ILE A 227 -15.30 3.34 11.71
C ILE A 227 -16.20 4.34 12.44
N ALA A 228 -17.36 4.61 11.87
CA ALA A 228 -18.42 5.45 12.44
C ALA A 228 -19.78 4.82 12.10
N PRO A 229 -20.68 4.59 13.08
CA PRO A 229 -20.43 4.70 14.52
C PRO A 229 -19.37 3.71 15.02
N PHE A 230 -18.58 4.12 16.00
CA PHE A 230 -17.52 3.27 16.57
C PHE A 230 -18.16 2.22 17.48
N THR A 231 -18.29 0.99 16.98
CA THR A 231 -19.13 -0.04 17.60
C THR A 231 -18.35 -1.21 18.20
N LEU A 232 -18.94 -1.82 19.23
CA LEU A 232 -18.52 -3.11 19.77
C LEU A 232 -19.73 -3.83 20.33
N ARG A 233 -19.94 -5.07 19.93
CA ARG A 233 -21.07 -5.91 20.36
C ARG A 233 -20.55 -7.26 20.80
N PHE A 234 -20.75 -7.56 22.09
CA PHE A 234 -20.34 -8.81 22.74
C PHE A 234 -21.57 -9.55 23.27
N VAL A 235 -21.70 -10.82 22.92
CA VAL A 235 -22.86 -11.68 23.20
C VAL A 235 -22.42 -12.85 24.07
N ILE A 236 -23.25 -13.23 25.04
CA ILE A 236 -23.21 -14.51 25.74
C ILE A 236 -24.61 -15.14 25.63
N ASP A 237 -24.71 -16.26 24.94
CA ASP A 237 -25.93 -17.05 24.76
C ASP A 237 -25.60 -18.57 24.73
N GLU A 238 -26.55 -19.41 24.31
CA GLU A 238 -26.38 -20.86 24.24
C GLU A 238 -25.26 -21.32 23.28
N GLU A 239 -24.87 -20.50 22.29
CA GLU A 239 -23.76 -20.78 21.37
C GLU A 239 -22.40 -20.42 21.99
N GLY A 240 -22.41 -19.64 23.07
CA GLY A 240 -21.24 -19.21 23.84
C GLY A 240 -20.78 -17.79 23.55
N ALA A 241 -19.80 -17.34 24.34
CA ALA A 241 -19.36 -15.95 24.35
C ALA A 241 -18.57 -15.57 23.08
N ARG A 242 -18.97 -14.49 22.40
CA ARG A 242 -18.39 -14.02 21.12
C ARG A 242 -18.54 -12.52 20.89
N PHE A 243 -17.77 -11.98 19.95
CA PHE A 243 -18.03 -10.67 19.36
C PHE A 243 -18.86 -10.83 18.08
N ASP A 244 -19.98 -10.10 17.98
CA ASP A 244 -20.67 -9.87 16.69
C ASP A 244 -20.01 -8.70 15.94
N ALA A 245 -19.44 -7.75 16.69
CA ALA A 245 -18.68 -6.60 16.19
C ALA A 245 -17.63 -6.19 17.23
N CYS A 246 -16.44 -5.75 16.83
CA CYS A 246 -15.45 -5.23 17.78
C CYS A 246 -14.48 -4.25 17.11
N ALA A 247 -14.51 -2.99 17.54
CA ALA A 247 -13.52 -1.97 17.19
C ALA A 247 -12.67 -1.56 18.42
N ALA A 248 -11.39 -1.28 18.18
CA ALA A 248 -10.42 -0.84 19.20
C ALA A 248 -9.60 0.36 18.71
N GLY A 249 -9.49 1.43 19.52
CA GLY A 249 -8.77 2.65 19.14
C GLY A 249 -7.23 2.51 19.08
N SER A 250 -6.68 1.43 19.63
CA SER A 250 -5.25 1.12 19.67
C SER A 250 -5.00 -0.38 19.90
N GLU A 251 -3.76 -0.81 19.72
CA GLU A 251 -3.34 -2.19 19.99
C GLU A 251 -3.43 -2.55 21.48
N ASP A 252 -3.04 -1.64 22.39
CA ASP A 252 -3.25 -1.79 23.83
C ASP A 252 -4.74 -1.96 24.19
N ALA A 253 -5.62 -1.19 23.53
CA ALA A 253 -7.06 -1.30 23.71
C ALA A 253 -7.56 -2.68 23.25
N ARG A 254 -7.16 -3.13 22.06
CA ARG A 254 -7.47 -4.46 21.51
C ARG A 254 -7.03 -5.56 22.48
N ALA A 255 -5.79 -5.50 22.97
CA ALA A 255 -5.23 -6.50 23.88
C ALA A 255 -5.96 -6.59 25.24
N ARG A 256 -6.51 -5.49 25.74
CA ARG A 256 -7.35 -5.48 26.95
C ARG A 256 -8.75 -6.06 26.68
N ILE A 257 -9.40 -5.61 25.61
CA ILE A 257 -10.74 -6.07 25.21
C ILE A 257 -10.75 -7.59 24.95
N LEU A 258 -9.80 -8.11 24.17
CA LEU A 258 -9.67 -9.54 23.89
C LEU A 258 -9.37 -10.37 25.16
N ARG A 259 -8.70 -9.78 26.16
CA ARG A 259 -8.46 -10.45 27.45
C ARG A 259 -9.74 -10.52 28.29
N ALA A 260 -10.53 -9.46 28.31
CA ALA A 260 -11.83 -9.44 28.99
C ALA A 260 -12.79 -10.47 28.37
N ALA A 261 -12.89 -10.52 27.03
CA ALA A 261 -13.71 -11.50 26.33
C ALA A 261 -13.33 -12.95 26.65
N ARG A 262 -12.03 -13.30 26.61
CA ARG A 262 -11.55 -14.63 27.00
C ARG A 262 -11.82 -14.96 28.47
N ALA A 263 -11.77 -13.97 29.36
CA ALA A 263 -12.13 -14.15 30.76
C ALA A 263 -13.65 -14.38 30.94
N ALA A 264 -14.48 -13.84 30.05
CA ALA A 264 -15.92 -14.08 29.94
C ALA A 264 -16.27 -15.39 29.20
N GLY A 265 -15.30 -16.28 28.97
CA GLY A 265 -15.54 -17.60 28.36
C GLY A 265 -15.44 -17.64 26.83
N ALA A 266 -15.09 -16.53 26.17
CA ALA A 266 -15.00 -16.49 24.72
C ALA A 266 -13.79 -17.29 24.16
N GLY A 267 -13.94 -17.80 22.94
CA GLY A 267 -12.98 -18.70 22.30
C GLY A 267 -11.58 -18.12 22.05
N PRO A 268 -10.63 -18.94 21.56
CA PRO A 268 -9.27 -18.46 21.24
C PRO A 268 -9.23 -17.57 20.00
N ALA A 269 -10.05 -17.90 18.99
CA ALA A 269 -10.22 -17.13 17.75
C ALA A 269 -11.24 -16.02 17.99
N LEU A 270 -10.73 -14.83 18.32
CA LEU A 270 -11.52 -13.60 18.47
C LEU A 270 -10.82 -12.51 17.68
N ASP A 271 -11.58 -11.83 16.83
CA ASP A 271 -11.08 -10.65 16.14
C ASP A 271 -11.68 -9.36 16.73
N CYS A 272 -10.94 -8.27 16.54
CA CYS A 272 -11.32 -6.92 16.94
C CYS A 272 -10.44 -5.93 16.17
N THR A 273 -11.03 -5.20 15.24
CA THR A 273 -10.35 -4.33 14.27
C THR A 273 -9.77 -3.09 14.95
N ILE A 274 -8.54 -2.70 14.59
CA ILE A 274 -7.93 -1.45 15.09
C ILE A 274 -8.34 -0.30 14.16
N ALA A 275 -9.14 0.64 14.69
CA ALA A 275 -9.78 1.68 13.89
C ALA A 275 -9.67 3.09 14.50
N LEU A 276 -9.85 4.10 13.66
CA LEU A 276 -10.12 5.48 14.05
C LEU A 276 -11.62 5.66 14.30
N GLY A 277 -11.98 6.59 15.19
CA GLY A 277 -13.37 6.88 15.58
C GLY A 277 -13.65 6.72 17.08
N SER A 278 -12.75 6.10 17.85
CA SER A 278 -12.93 5.85 19.29
C SER A 278 -13.41 7.09 20.07
N PRO A 279 -14.61 7.04 20.68
CA PRO A 279 -15.29 8.20 21.28
C PRO A 279 -14.61 8.70 22.56
N SER A 280 -13.83 7.83 23.20
CA SER A 280 -13.13 8.11 24.45
C SER A 280 -11.78 7.40 24.48
N THR A 281 -10.80 7.98 25.17
CA THR A 281 -9.53 7.31 25.48
C THR A 281 -9.70 6.18 26.50
N ARG A 282 -10.85 6.10 27.18
CA ARG A 282 -11.19 5.04 28.15
C ARG A 282 -12.12 3.97 27.57
N TRP A 283 -12.30 3.92 26.24
CA TRP A 283 -13.09 2.90 25.52
C TRP A 283 -12.83 1.48 26.03
N ALA A 284 -11.57 1.03 25.99
CA ALA A 284 -11.21 -0.33 26.39
C ALA A 284 -11.52 -0.65 27.87
N GLU A 285 -11.55 0.36 28.75
CA GLU A 285 -11.90 0.19 30.16
C GLU A 285 -13.41 0.08 30.36
N ALA A 286 -14.21 0.88 29.64
CA ALA A 286 -15.66 0.76 29.65
C ALA A 286 -16.11 -0.60 29.09
N VAL A 287 -15.47 -1.06 28.01
CA VAL A 287 -15.69 -2.38 27.41
C VAL A 287 -15.25 -3.51 28.36
N GLU A 288 -14.05 -3.44 28.94
CA GLU A 288 -13.55 -4.42 29.93
C GLU A 288 -14.51 -4.55 31.13
N LEU A 289 -15.03 -3.42 31.61
CA LEU A 289 -16.04 -3.36 32.66
C LEU A 289 -17.35 -4.03 32.22
N ALA A 290 -17.91 -3.66 31.07
CA ALA A 290 -19.21 -4.16 30.61
C ALA A 290 -19.19 -5.65 30.27
N ILE A 291 -18.11 -6.14 29.63
CA ILE A 291 -17.91 -7.58 29.38
C ILE A 291 -17.80 -8.35 30.70
N GLY A 292 -17.09 -7.82 31.70
CA GLY A 292 -17.00 -8.45 33.02
C GLY A 292 -18.33 -8.51 33.75
N GLU A 293 -19.18 -7.49 33.62
CA GLU A 293 -20.53 -7.49 34.20
C GLU A 293 -21.48 -8.45 33.47
N LEU A 294 -21.36 -8.61 32.15
CA LEU A 294 -22.12 -9.60 31.39
C LEU A 294 -21.71 -11.04 31.73
N ALA A 295 -20.41 -11.29 31.95
CA ALA A 295 -19.90 -12.60 32.39
C ALA A 295 -20.46 -13.04 33.75
N GLU A 296 -20.74 -12.11 34.66
CA GLU A 296 -21.40 -12.38 35.95
C GLU A 296 -22.91 -12.67 35.83
N LEU A 297 -23.51 -12.40 34.66
CA LEU A 297 -24.91 -12.66 34.36
C LEU A 297 -25.12 -13.96 33.56
N ASP A 298 -24.05 -14.49 32.94
CA ASP A 298 -24.01 -15.73 32.14
C ASP A 298 -24.92 -15.75 30.88
N ALA A 299 -25.68 -14.68 30.63
CA ALA A 299 -26.51 -14.51 29.45
C ALA A 299 -26.79 -13.03 29.13
N GLY A 300 -26.85 -12.70 27.84
CA GLY A 300 -27.26 -11.40 27.31
C GLY A 300 -26.28 -10.80 26.30
N VAL A 301 -26.42 -9.50 26.07
CA VAL A 301 -25.66 -8.74 25.08
C VAL A 301 -25.23 -7.39 25.66
N VAL A 302 -23.98 -7.03 25.42
CA VAL A 302 -23.42 -5.68 25.60
C VAL A 302 -23.16 -5.09 24.22
N THR A 303 -23.74 -3.93 23.92
CA THR A 303 -23.50 -3.17 22.69
C THR A 303 -23.03 -1.77 23.03
N PHE A 304 -21.86 -1.38 22.55
CA PHE A 304 -21.39 -0.01 22.47
C PHE A 304 -21.60 0.53 21.05
N SER A 305 -22.07 1.77 20.96
CA SER A 305 -22.11 2.57 19.74
C SER A 305 -21.72 4.00 20.10
N ASP A 306 -20.49 4.40 19.76
CA ASP A 306 -19.89 5.66 20.23
C ASP A 306 -20.02 5.82 21.77
N GLY A 307 -20.65 6.88 22.26
CA GLY A 307 -20.87 7.12 23.69
C GLY A 307 -21.91 6.21 24.34
N ASP A 308 -22.63 5.39 23.57
CA ASP A 308 -23.84 4.74 24.07
C ASP A 308 -23.60 3.26 24.37
N LEU A 309 -23.89 2.85 25.61
CA LEU A 309 -23.80 1.47 26.08
C LEU A 309 -25.20 0.91 26.34
N SER A 310 -25.57 -0.14 25.60
CA SER A 310 -26.75 -0.95 25.85
C SER A 310 -26.39 -2.28 26.52
N LEU A 311 -27.04 -2.60 27.64
CA LEU A 311 -27.04 -3.93 28.26
C LEU A 311 -28.42 -4.57 28.08
N VAL A 312 -28.50 -5.66 27.33
CA VAL A 312 -29.74 -6.37 27.02
C VAL A 312 -29.67 -7.79 27.57
N VAL A 313 -30.57 -8.19 28.46
CA VAL A 313 -30.57 -9.54 29.06
C VAL A 313 -31.91 -10.27 28.85
N PRO A 314 -31.90 -11.61 28.73
CA PRO A 314 -33.12 -12.40 28.67
C PRO A 314 -33.88 -12.45 30.02
N ALA A 315 -35.16 -12.87 29.99
CA ALA A 315 -36.08 -12.84 31.14
C ALA A 315 -35.78 -13.87 32.26
N ASP A 316 -34.96 -14.88 31.97
CA ASP A 316 -34.51 -15.92 32.90
C ASP A 316 -33.40 -15.43 33.85
N VAL A 317 -32.62 -14.43 33.43
CA VAL A 317 -31.67 -13.71 34.30
C VAL A 317 -32.42 -13.12 35.49
N SER A 318 -32.02 -13.43 36.72
CA SER A 318 -32.75 -12.93 37.88
C SER A 318 -32.68 -11.40 37.97
N GLN A 319 -33.82 -10.72 38.19
CA GLN A 319 -33.90 -9.27 38.38
C GLN A 319 -32.83 -8.76 39.38
N SER A 320 -32.61 -9.49 40.49
CA SER A 320 -31.62 -9.12 41.51
C SER A 320 -30.16 -9.21 41.05
N ALA A 321 -29.86 -9.95 39.98
CA ALA A 321 -28.55 -9.99 39.35
C ALA A 321 -28.42 -8.85 38.33
N PHE A 322 -29.44 -8.65 37.50
CA PHE A 322 -29.55 -7.52 36.58
C PHE A 322 -29.41 -6.16 37.31
N ASP A 323 -30.23 -5.89 38.32
CA ASP A 323 -30.18 -4.65 39.12
C ASP A 323 -28.78 -4.39 39.73
N ARG A 324 -28.08 -5.46 40.14
CA ARG A 324 -26.72 -5.39 40.67
C ARG A 324 -25.70 -5.05 39.59
N ALA A 325 -25.82 -5.62 38.40
CA ALA A 325 -24.95 -5.32 37.27
C ALA A 325 -25.17 -3.87 36.78
N VAL A 326 -26.42 -3.44 36.61
CA VAL A 326 -26.80 -2.08 36.23
C VAL A 326 -26.21 -1.05 37.19
N GLY A 327 -26.49 -1.15 38.50
CA GLY A 327 -25.94 -0.19 39.48
C GLY A 327 -24.40 -0.23 39.58
N ARG A 328 -23.78 -1.37 39.28
CA ARG A 328 -22.31 -1.52 39.20
C ARG A 328 -21.70 -0.92 37.93
N LEU A 329 -22.45 -0.84 36.84
CA LEU A 329 -22.09 -0.14 35.61
C LEU A 329 -22.27 1.37 35.79
N GLU A 330 -23.45 1.83 36.19
CA GLU A 330 -23.76 3.26 36.47
C GLU A 330 -22.73 3.93 37.39
N THR A 331 -22.20 3.18 38.37
CA THR A 331 -21.21 3.71 39.35
C THR A 331 -19.77 3.73 38.82
N ARG A 332 -19.42 2.95 37.79
CA ARG A 332 -18.02 2.74 37.35
C ARG A 332 -17.74 3.04 35.89
N LEU A 333 -18.76 3.21 35.06
CA LEU A 333 -18.59 3.66 33.68
C LEU A 333 -17.93 5.05 33.67
N PRO A 334 -16.98 5.32 32.76
CA PRO A 334 -16.45 6.67 32.57
C PRO A 334 -17.55 7.64 32.09
N ASP A 335 -17.50 8.90 32.54
CA ASP A 335 -18.46 9.98 32.24
C ASP A 335 -18.76 10.23 30.74
N ALA A 336 -17.98 9.64 29.83
CA ALA A 336 -18.18 9.70 28.38
C ALA A 336 -19.18 8.64 27.85
N PHE A 337 -19.76 7.81 28.72
CA PHE A 337 -20.67 6.73 28.34
C PHE A 337 -22.04 6.81 29.03
N GLU A 338 -23.11 6.70 28.25
CA GLU A 338 -24.49 6.63 28.75
C GLU A 338 -25.01 5.19 28.73
N LEU A 339 -25.56 4.70 29.84
CA LEU A 339 -26.07 3.33 29.98
C LEU A 339 -27.57 3.26 29.74
N THR A 340 -27.99 2.40 28.82
CA THR A 340 -29.37 1.91 28.71
C THR A 340 -29.40 0.42 29.03
N ALA A 341 -30.19 0.01 30.02
CA ALA A 341 -30.30 -1.41 30.39
C ALA A 341 -31.74 -1.92 30.21
N VAL A 342 -31.92 -3.04 29.52
CA VAL A 342 -33.22 -3.63 29.20
C VAL A 342 -33.21 -5.12 29.52
N GLN A 343 -34.17 -5.57 30.33
CA GLN A 343 -34.49 -6.99 30.43
C GLN A 343 -35.65 -7.31 29.49
N VAL A 344 -35.43 -8.28 28.60
CA VAL A 344 -36.31 -8.61 27.48
C VAL A 344 -37.29 -9.70 27.87
N GLU A 345 -38.59 -9.46 27.67
CA GLU A 345 -39.64 -10.46 27.92
C GLU A 345 -39.49 -11.69 26.98
N PRO A 346 -39.83 -12.91 27.43
CA PRO A 346 -39.66 -14.14 26.65
C PRO A 346 -40.40 -14.07 25.31
N ASP A 347 -39.81 -14.64 24.26
CA ASP A 347 -40.48 -14.70 22.94
C ASP A 347 -41.43 -15.91 22.88
N ASP A 348 -42.61 -15.77 23.52
CA ASP A 348 -43.69 -16.77 23.52
C ASP A 348 -44.27 -17.09 22.11
N SER A 349 -43.64 -16.60 21.03
CA SER A 349 -44.23 -16.50 19.69
C SER A 349 -43.22 -16.50 18.53
N GLU A 350 -42.36 -17.51 18.44
CA GLU A 350 -41.59 -17.78 17.20
C GLU A 350 -42.44 -18.48 16.12
N GLU A 351 -43.40 -19.33 16.50
CA GLU A 351 -44.13 -20.21 15.57
C GLU A 351 -45.47 -19.66 15.04
N THR A 352 -46.06 -18.64 15.65
CA THR A 352 -47.32 -18.03 15.19
C THR A 352 -47.24 -16.50 15.12
N PRO A 353 -47.49 -15.89 13.94
CA PRO A 353 -47.66 -14.44 13.83
C PRO A 353 -48.79 -13.97 14.73
N ASP A 354 -48.44 -13.15 15.72
CA ASP A 354 -49.40 -12.49 16.58
C ASP A 354 -50.02 -11.29 15.84
N ASP A 355 -51.13 -11.51 15.14
CA ASP A 355 -51.87 -10.47 14.39
C ASP A 355 -52.44 -9.37 15.30
N SER A 356 -52.23 -9.42 16.63
CA SER A 356 -52.47 -8.28 17.52
C SER A 356 -51.30 -7.28 17.56
N ARG A 357 -50.05 -7.71 17.36
CA ARG A 357 -48.86 -6.84 17.39
C ARG A 357 -48.46 -6.30 16.01
N PRO A 358 -47.84 -5.11 15.92
CA PRO A 358 -47.19 -4.64 14.70
C PRO A 358 -45.93 -5.46 14.37
N GLU A 359 -45.89 -6.02 13.16
CA GLU A 359 -44.71 -6.73 12.64
C GLU A 359 -44.52 -6.39 11.15
N VAL A 360 -43.26 -6.29 10.73
CA VAL A 360 -42.82 -6.39 9.34
C VAL A 360 -41.79 -7.52 9.25
N LEU A 361 -41.98 -8.40 8.28
CA LEU A 361 -41.06 -9.47 7.94
C LEU A 361 -40.57 -9.25 6.52
N ALA A 362 -39.25 -9.18 6.35
CA ALA A 362 -38.62 -9.22 5.04
C ALA A 362 -37.74 -10.47 4.93
N THR A 363 -37.82 -11.18 3.80
CA THR A 363 -37.02 -12.38 3.53
C THR A 363 -36.33 -12.25 2.18
N LEU A 364 -35.01 -12.48 2.16
CA LEU A 364 -34.15 -12.58 0.99
C LEU A 364 -33.85 -14.06 0.73
N SER A 365 -34.19 -14.54 -0.47
CA SER A 365 -33.80 -15.87 -0.95
C SER A 365 -32.40 -15.87 -1.56
N SER A 366 -31.76 -17.03 -1.63
CA SER A 366 -30.51 -17.25 -2.40
C SER A 366 -30.62 -16.95 -3.90
N GLU A 367 -31.84 -16.89 -4.45
CA GLU A 367 -32.09 -16.43 -5.83
C GLU A 367 -32.12 -14.87 -5.94
N GLY A 368 -31.82 -14.16 -4.86
CA GLY A 368 -31.86 -12.69 -4.78
C GLY A 368 -33.26 -12.08 -4.67
N THR A 369 -34.32 -12.90 -4.65
CA THR A 369 -35.70 -12.38 -4.52
C THR A 369 -36.03 -11.99 -3.09
N VAL A 370 -36.71 -10.84 -2.93
CA VAL A 370 -37.09 -10.26 -1.65
C VAL A 370 -38.61 -10.15 -1.54
N LEU A 371 -39.16 -10.70 -0.46
CA LEU A 371 -40.55 -10.54 -0.06
C LEU A 371 -40.62 -9.68 1.21
N ILE A 372 -41.41 -8.60 1.18
CA ILE A 372 -41.64 -7.69 2.31
C ILE A 372 -43.12 -7.73 2.67
N ALA A 373 -43.46 -8.32 3.82
CA ALA A 373 -44.83 -8.44 4.32
C ALA A 373 -45.00 -7.74 5.67
N GLY A 374 -46.21 -7.25 5.98
CA GLY A 374 -46.52 -6.66 7.30
C GLY A 374 -47.25 -5.32 7.25
N ARG A 375 -47.05 -4.49 8.28
CA ARG A 375 -47.76 -3.19 8.46
C ARG A 375 -46.87 -1.98 8.18
N LEU A 376 -47.39 -0.99 7.46
CA LEU A 376 -46.73 0.30 7.21
C LEU A 376 -47.65 1.50 7.51
N PRO A 377 -47.12 2.68 7.90
CA PRO A 377 -47.94 3.78 8.42
C PRO A 377 -48.93 4.37 7.41
N ASP A 378 -48.49 4.54 6.16
CA ASP A 378 -49.29 5.08 5.06
C ASP A 378 -48.80 4.57 3.70
N ALA A 379 -49.46 5.04 2.62
CA ALA A 379 -49.08 4.68 1.25
C ALA A 379 -47.76 5.32 0.80
N ARG A 380 -47.38 6.49 1.30
CA ARG A 380 -46.11 7.16 0.95
C ARG A 380 -44.93 6.38 1.52
N ILE A 381 -45.01 5.91 2.77
CA ILE A 381 -43.98 5.05 3.36
C ILE A 381 -43.88 3.72 2.61
N ARG A 382 -45.00 3.14 2.18
CA ARG A 382 -45.01 1.95 1.30
C ARG A 382 -44.27 2.21 -0.02
N ASP A 383 -44.52 3.34 -0.66
CA ASP A 383 -43.86 3.70 -1.92
C ASP A 383 -42.35 3.94 -1.69
N SER A 384 -41.95 4.58 -0.59
CA SER A 384 -40.55 4.76 -0.20
C SER A 384 -39.84 3.43 0.09
N VAL A 385 -40.44 2.55 0.88
CA VAL A 385 -39.92 1.20 1.17
C VAL A 385 -39.77 0.38 -0.11
N SER A 386 -40.77 0.44 -1.00
CA SER A 386 -40.73 -0.26 -2.28
C SER A 386 -39.65 0.32 -3.23
N ALA A 387 -39.45 1.63 -3.25
CA ALA A 387 -38.40 2.27 -4.05
C ALA A 387 -37.00 1.93 -3.51
N PHE A 388 -36.80 1.99 -2.20
CA PHE A 388 -35.55 1.63 -1.54
C PHE A 388 -35.16 0.17 -1.78
N ALA A 389 -36.10 -0.76 -1.54
CA ALA A 389 -35.85 -2.18 -1.78
C ALA A 389 -35.53 -2.47 -3.26
N ARG A 390 -36.24 -1.86 -4.22
CA ARG A 390 -35.92 -2.01 -5.65
C ARG A 390 -34.57 -1.42 -6.04
N ALA A 391 -34.10 -0.37 -5.36
CA ALA A 391 -32.78 0.19 -5.59
C ALA A 391 -31.66 -0.72 -5.07
N ARG A 392 -31.86 -1.37 -3.92
CA ARG A 392 -30.84 -2.22 -3.27
C ARG A 392 -30.82 -3.68 -3.74
N PHE A 393 -31.97 -4.23 -4.17
CA PHE A 393 -32.13 -5.64 -4.58
C PHE A 393 -32.56 -5.83 -6.05
N GLY A 394 -32.78 -4.75 -6.81
CA GLY A 394 -33.27 -4.80 -8.19
C GLY A 394 -34.80 -4.73 -8.33
N SER A 395 -35.29 -4.23 -9.47
CA SER A 395 -36.72 -3.91 -9.65
C SER A 395 -37.63 -5.14 -9.67
N ASP A 396 -37.14 -6.23 -10.27
CA ASP A 396 -37.93 -7.40 -10.65
C ASP A 396 -37.90 -8.49 -9.56
N ALA A 397 -36.98 -8.36 -8.60
CA ALA A 397 -36.78 -9.28 -7.49
C ALA A 397 -37.66 -8.96 -6.25
N VAL A 398 -38.28 -7.78 -6.19
CA VAL A 398 -38.92 -7.25 -4.97
C VAL A 398 -40.45 -7.32 -5.01
N THR A 399 -41.01 -8.08 -4.06
CA THR A 399 -42.46 -8.19 -3.81
C THR A 399 -42.83 -7.52 -2.47
N VAL A 400 -43.86 -6.68 -2.46
CA VAL A 400 -44.30 -5.92 -1.26
C VAL A 400 -45.78 -6.20 -0.93
N GLU A 401 -46.01 -7.04 0.08
CA GLU A 401 -47.31 -7.50 0.57
C GLU A 401 -47.70 -6.81 1.89
N THR A 402 -47.77 -5.48 1.88
CA THR A 402 -48.02 -4.69 3.10
C THR A 402 -49.45 -4.18 3.22
N ARG A 403 -49.94 -4.10 4.47
CA ARG A 403 -51.19 -3.41 4.85
C ARG A 403 -50.87 -2.07 5.51
N THR A 404 -51.78 -1.11 5.38
CA THR A 404 -51.60 0.22 5.98
C THR A 404 -52.25 0.27 7.36
N ASP A 405 -51.51 0.76 8.35
CA ASP A 405 -51.92 0.85 9.75
C ASP A 405 -51.43 2.19 10.33
N PRO A 406 -52.30 3.18 10.56
CA PRO A 406 -51.89 4.52 10.96
C PRO A 406 -51.51 4.65 12.44
N ASP A 407 -51.83 3.63 13.26
CA ASP A 407 -51.61 3.63 14.71
C ASP A 407 -50.22 3.08 15.10
N LEU A 408 -49.29 3.01 14.13
CA LEU A 408 -47.93 2.49 14.32
C LEU A 408 -47.02 3.45 15.11
N PRO A 409 -46.01 2.92 15.83
CA PRO A 409 -45.07 3.73 16.62
C PRO A 409 -44.27 4.76 15.80
N SER A 410 -43.87 5.85 16.44
CA SER A 410 -42.94 6.81 15.85
C SER A 410 -41.61 6.15 15.49
N GLY A 411 -41.06 6.47 14.32
CA GLY A 411 -39.80 5.89 13.84
C GLY A 411 -39.94 4.55 13.11
N TRP A 412 -41.14 3.96 13.02
CA TRP A 412 -41.37 2.68 12.31
C TRP A 412 -40.82 2.65 10.88
N SER A 413 -40.97 3.76 10.14
CA SER A 413 -40.43 3.89 8.78
C SER A 413 -38.91 3.77 8.72
N VAL A 414 -38.19 4.32 9.71
CA VAL A 414 -36.72 4.22 9.79
C VAL A 414 -36.34 2.78 10.10
N ARG A 415 -36.97 2.17 11.12
CA ARG A 415 -36.73 0.76 11.48
C ARG A 415 -36.89 -0.20 10.30
N VAL A 416 -37.91 -0.01 9.47
CA VAL A 416 -38.14 -0.86 8.28
C VAL A 416 -37.09 -0.60 7.19
N LEU A 417 -36.63 0.64 6.99
CA LEU A 417 -35.58 0.93 6.00
C LEU A 417 -34.23 0.38 6.46
N THR A 418 -33.83 0.63 7.71
CA THR A 418 -32.61 0.07 8.34
C THR A 418 -32.61 -1.46 8.32
N ALA A 419 -33.76 -2.11 8.55
CA ALA A 419 -33.88 -3.56 8.42
C ALA A 419 -33.59 -4.06 7.00
N LEU A 420 -34.05 -3.34 5.96
CA LEU A 420 -33.82 -3.69 4.57
C LEU A 420 -32.40 -3.40 4.11
N GLU A 421 -31.77 -2.36 4.68
CA GLU A 421 -30.36 -2.05 4.49
C GLU A 421 -29.47 -3.16 5.07
N ALA A 422 -29.69 -3.52 6.33
CA ALA A 422 -29.00 -4.62 6.99
C ALA A 422 -29.23 -5.99 6.31
N LEU A 423 -30.45 -6.27 5.83
CA LEU A 423 -30.74 -7.48 5.05
C LEU A 423 -29.94 -7.56 3.75
N ALA A 424 -29.49 -6.42 3.21
CA ALA A 424 -28.80 -6.35 1.94
C ALA A 424 -27.28 -6.60 2.01
N GLU A 425 -26.73 -6.77 3.21
CA GLU A 425 -25.37 -7.26 3.44
C GLU A 425 -25.29 -8.81 3.49
N LEU A 426 -26.43 -9.48 3.26
CA LEU A 426 -26.57 -10.93 3.23
C LEU A 426 -26.75 -11.44 1.80
N HIS A 427 -26.33 -12.69 1.56
CA HIS A 427 -26.67 -13.42 0.33
C HIS A 427 -28.08 -14.02 0.42
N GLU A 428 -28.43 -14.57 1.59
CA GLU A 428 -29.79 -15.02 1.91
C GLU A 428 -30.10 -14.73 3.39
N GLY A 429 -31.37 -14.54 3.73
CA GLY A 429 -31.73 -14.29 5.13
C GLY A 429 -33.16 -13.80 5.35
N ARG A 430 -33.42 -13.39 6.58
CA ARG A 430 -34.68 -12.76 7.00
C ARG A 430 -34.41 -11.70 8.06
N VAL A 431 -35.25 -10.68 8.08
CA VAL A 431 -35.31 -9.69 9.16
C VAL A 431 -36.76 -9.51 9.60
N ARG A 432 -36.97 -9.59 10.92
CA ARG A 432 -38.24 -9.38 11.61
C ARG A 432 -38.15 -8.09 12.41
N VAL A 433 -39.04 -7.15 12.14
CA VAL A 433 -39.14 -5.85 12.79
C VAL A 433 -40.41 -5.81 13.66
N ARG A 434 -40.23 -5.66 14.97
CA ARG A 434 -41.29 -5.42 15.96
C ARG A 434 -41.08 -4.04 16.62
N GLU A 435 -42.05 -3.63 17.44
CA GLU A 435 -42.00 -2.35 18.17
C GLU A 435 -40.88 -2.32 19.21
N ASP A 436 -40.71 -3.41 19.95
CA ASP A 436 -39.70 -3.55 20.99
C ASP A 436 -38.34 -4.00 20.44
N ARG A 437 -38.32 -4.97 19.50
CA ARG A 437 -37.08 -5.63 19.04
C ARG A 437 -36.99 -5.82 17.52
N MET A 438 -35.76 -6.02 17.02
CA MET A 438 -35.48 -6.52 15.67
C MET A 438 -34.67 -7.82 15.72
N ALA A 439 -34.97 -8.78 14.84
CA ALA A 439 -34.19 -10.01 14.72
C ALA A 439 -33.81 -10.24 13.25
N LEU A 440 -32.51 -10.33 12.97
CA LEU A 440 -31.96 -10.59 11.64
C LEU A 440 -31.16 -11.89 11.66
N SER A 441 -31.38 -12.76 10.68
CA SER A 441 -30.63 -14.01 10.52
C SER A 441 -30.43 -14.38 9.06
N GLY A 442 -29.29 -14.99 8.73
CA GLY A 442 -28.99 -15.39 7.36
C GLY A 442 -27.55 -15.82 7.14
N VAL A 443 -27.13 -15.78 5.87
CA VAL A 443 -25.81 -16.21 5.40
C VAL A 443 -25.19 -15.11 4.55
N SER A 444 -23.90 -14.84 4.71
CA SER A 444 -23.14 -13.93 3.85
C SER A 444 -21.79 -14.52 3.46
N GLY A 445 -21.34 -14.18 2.25
CA GLY A 445 -19.98 -14.43 1.79
C GLY A 445 -18.96 -13.38 2.26
N ASN A 446 -19.40 -12.31 2.93
CA ASN A 446 -18.52 -11.32 3.52
C ASN A 446 -18.18 -11.71 4.98
N PRO A 447 -16.91 -11.91 5.37
CA PRO A 447 -16.54 -12.22 6.75
C PRO A 447 -16.87 -11.07 7.73
N GLU A 448 -16.91 -9.82 7.27
CA GLU A 448 -17.29 -8.66 8.07
C GLU A 448 -18.81 -8.48 8.24
N ALA A 449 -19.66 -9.31 7.62
CA ALA A 449 -21.09 -9.07 7.54
C ALA A 449 -21.78 -8.87 8.92
N ASN A 450 -21.37 -9.61 9.95
CA ASN A 450 -21.90 -9.41 11.32
C ASN A 450 -21.59 -8.00 11.87
N ALA A 451 -20.39 -7.48 11.61
CA ALA A 451 -19.97 -6.17 12.05
C ALA A 451 -20.68 -5.06 11.25
N GLN A 452 -20.75 -5.20 9.93
CA GLN A 452 -21.42 -4.24 9.04
C GLN A 452 -22.93 -4.16 9.35
N VAL A 453 -23.61 -5.30 9.49
CA VAL A 453 -25.01 -5.38 9.94
C VAL A 453 -25.18 -4.76 11.32
N SER A 454 -24.32 -5.08 12.29
CA SER A 454 -24.40 -4.52 13.64
C SER A 454 -24.25 -3.00 13.65
N GLY A 455 -23.39 -2.44 12.79
CA GLY A 455 -23.21 -1.00 12.61
C GLY A 455 -24.46 -0.33 12.03
N ILE A 456 -25.02 -0.86 10.93
CA ILE A 456 -26.25 -0.36 10.30
C ILE A 456 -27.41 -0.35 11.31
N LEU A 457 -27.58 -1.43 12.07
CA LEU A 457 -28.63 -1.54 13.09
C LEU A 457 -28.40 -0.57 14.27
N ALA A 458 -27.16 -0.37 14.72
CA ALA A 458 -26.85 0.58 15.78
C ALA A 458 -27.15 2.03 15.35
N GLU A 459 -26.71 2.44 14.16
CA GLU A 459 -26.93 3.79 13.63
C GLU A 459 -28.42 4.06 13.36
N GLY A 460 -29.09 3.17 12.62
CA GLY A 460 -30.45 3.41 12.14
C GLY A 460 -31.54 3.22 13.20
N LEU A 461 -31.31 2.42 14.24
CA LEU A 461 -32.28 2.21 15.31
C LEU A 461 -32.06 3.13 16.52
N GLY A 462 -30.83 3.61 16.72
CA GLY A 462 -30.44 4.51 17.81
C GLY A 462 -30.33 3.83 19.17
N GLN A 463 -30.12 4.66 20.19
CA GLN A 463 -29.84 4.26 21.57
C GLN A 463 -30.93 3.34 22.15
N GLY A 464 -30.50 2.29 22.86
CA GLY A 464 -31.40 1.36 23.56
C GLY A 464 -32.19 0.41 22.65
N ALA A 465 -31.93 0.38 21.35
CA ALA A 465 -32.57 -0.57 20.44
C ALA A 465 -32.20 -2.02 20.79
N VAL A 466 -33.21 -2.86 21.03
CA VAL A 466 -33.02 -4.30 21.24
C VAL A 466 -32.97 -4.99 19.88
N TYR A 467 -31.85 -5.63 19.57
CA TYR A 467 -31.75 -6.43 18.35
C TYR A 467 -30.83 -7.66 18.47
N SER A 468 -31.12 -8.69 17.67
CA SER A 468 -30.29 -9.88 17.46
C SER A 468 -29.81 -10.00 16.01
N VAL A 469 -28.59 -10.46 15.84
CA VAL A 469 -27.89 -10.66 14.56
C VAL A 469 -27.32 -12.06 14.57
N ASN A 470 -27.84 -12.94 13.71
CA ASN A 470 -27.39 -14.32 13.58
C ASN A 470 -26.98 -14.55 12.11
N VAL A 471 -25.84 -13.97 11.70
CA VAL A 471 -25.29 -14.14 10.34
C VAL A 471 -24.17 -15.15 10.35
N ARG A 472 -24.31 -16.19 9.53
CA ARG A 472 -23.27 -17.19 9.29
C ARG A 472 -22.40 -16.78 8.10
N TYR A 473 -21.09 -16.76 8.28
CA TYR A 473 -20.15 -16.66 7.15
C TYR A 473 -20.13 -17.99 6.38
N ASP A 474 -20.08 -17.91 5.05
CA ASP A 474 -19.91 -19.07 4.17
C ASP A 474 -18.83 -18.78 3.12
N ALA A 475 -17.66 -19.40 3.30
CA ALA A 475 -16.51 -19.20 2.41
C ALA A 475 -16.79 -19.62 0.95
N ALA A 476 -17.79 -20.49 0.69
CA ALA A 476 -18.19 -20.83 -0.67
C ALA A 476 -18.94 -19.68 -1.39
N LEU A 477 -19.34 -18.64 -0.66
CA LEU A 477 -19.96 -17.42 -1.19
C LEU A 477 -19.00 -16.22 -1.18
N ASP A 478 -17.80 -16.37 -0.61
CA ASP A 478 -16.80 -15.31 -0.52
C ASP A 478 -16.15 -15.07 -1.90
N PRO A 479 -16.25 -13.85 -2.49
CA PRO A 479 -15.69 -13.58 -3.81
C PRO A 479 -14.17 -13.71 -3.87
N VAL A 480 -13.46 -13.48 -2.76
CA VAL A 480 -11.99 -13.48 -2.71
C VAL A 480 -11.45 -14.91 -2.66
N GLU A 481 -12.03 -15.76 -1.81
CA GLU A 481 -11.70 -17.20 -1.75
C GLU A 481 -12.12 -17.97 -3.03
N GLN A 482 -13.00 -17.39 -3.85
CA GLN A 482 -13.38 -17.93 -5.15
C GLN A 482 -12.39 -17.59 -6.28
N GLU A 483 -11.45 -16.67 -6.08
CA GLU A 483 -10.41 -16.39 -7.08
C GLU A 483 -9.46 -17.60 -7.22
N PRO A 484 -9.25 -18.15 -8.42
CA PRO A 484 -8.47 -19.36 -8.60
C PRO A 484 -6.98 -19.08 -8.36
N THR A 485 -6.37 -19.76 -7.39
CA THR A 485 -4.94 -19.55 -7.07
C THR A 485 -4.03 -19.85 -8.26
N PRO A 486 -2.86 -19.18 -8.37
CA PRO A 486 -1.89 -19.41 -9.45
C PRO A 486 -1.57 -20.89 -9.69
N GLU A 487 -1.38 -21.68 -8.62
CA GLU A 487 -1.03 -23.11 -8.69
C GLU A 487 -2.20 -23.94 -9.22
N ARG A 488 -3.44 -23.56 -8.88
CA ARG A 488 -4.64 -24.20 -9.41
C ARG A 488 -4.81 -23.90 -10.91
N CYS A 489 -4.42 -22.70 -11.34
CA CYS A 489 -4.39 -22.30 -12.74
C CYS A 489 -3.30 -23.05 -13.52
N GLU A 490 -2.10 -23.16 -12.96
CA GLU A 490 -1.00 -23.97 -13.51
C GLU A 490 -1.44 -25.42 -13.73
N ALA A 491 -2.04 -26.05 -12.70
CA ALA A 491 -2.53 -27.42 -12.79
C ALA A 491 -3.57 -27.60 -13.91
N ARG A 492 -4.55 -26.69 -14.03
CA ARG A 492 -5.55 -26.71 -15.12
C ARG A 492 -4.90 -26.63 -16.51
N VAL A 493 -3.90 -25.77 -16.69
CA VAL A 493 -3.16 -25.66 -17.97
C VAL A 493 -2.34 -26.93 -18.24
N GLN A 494 -1.72 -27.51 -17.21
CA GLN A 494 -0.97 -28.77 -17.34
C GLN A 494 -1.87 -29.96 -17.68
N ASP A 495 -3.06 -30.06 -17.09
CA ASP A 495 -4.05 -31.10 -17.42
C ASP A 495 -4.48 -31.00 -18.90
N ILE A 496 -4.80 -29.79 -19.39
CA ILE A 496 -5.14 -29.57 -20.80
C ILE A 496 -3.99 -30.02 -21.73
N LEU A 497 -2.74 -29.64 -21.41
CA LEU A 497 -1.55 -30.01 -22.20
C LEU A 497 -1.21 -31.52 -22.11
N ALA A 498 -1.56 -32.18 -21.02
CA ALA A 498 -1.36 -33.62 -20.83
C ALA A 498 -2.37 -34.45 -21.63
N GLU A 499 -3.63 -34.04 -21.68
CA GLU A 499 -4.68 -34.68 -22.49
C GLU A 499 -4.53 -34.35 -23.99
N ASN A 500 -4.29 -33.07 -24.33
CA ASN A 500 -4.25 -32.57 -25.69
C ASN A 500 -2.96 -31.78 -25.95
N ARG A 501 -2.09 -32.32 -26.81
CA ARG A 501 -0.75 -31.74 -27.04
C ARG A 501 -0.74 -30.74 -28.19
N ILE A 502 -0.05 -29.62 -28.00
CA ILE A 502 0.27 -28.66 -29.07
C ILE A 502 1.33 -29.25 -30.00
N THR A 503 0.89 -29.77 -31.15
CA THR A 503 1.75 -30.40 -32.16
C THR A 503 2.20 -29.42 -33.25
N PHE A 504 3.39 -29.70 -33.81
CA PHE A 504 4.06 -28.85 -34.80
C PHE A 504 4.55 -29.69 -35.99
N PRO A 505 4.26 -29.27 -37.24
CA PRO A 505 4.83 -29.91 -38.43
C PRO A 505 6.37 -29.93 -38.42
N PRO A 506 7.03 -30.91 -39.07
CA PRO A 506 8.49 -30.99 -39.13
C PRO A 506 9.13 -29.72 -39.69
N GLY A 507 10.03 -29.10 -38.90
CA GLY A 507 10.69 -27.84 -39.25
C GLY A 507 9.82 -26.58 -39.17
N SER A 508 8.58 -26.69 -38.66
CA SER A 508 7.68 -25.56 -38.41
C SER A 508 7.78 -25.07 -36.96
N SER A 509 7.76 -23.74 -36.78
CA SER A 509 7.45 -23.07 -35.51
C SER A 509 5.96 -22.74 -35.36
N MET A 510 5.17 -22.79 -36.43
CA MET A 510 3.72 -22.64 -36.37
C MET A 510 3.08 -23.93 -35.84
N PRO A 511 2.20 -23.87 -34.81
CA PRO A 511 1.34 -24.99 -34.42
C PRO A 511 0.46 -25.46 -35.58
N ASP A 512 -0.04 -26.69 -35.53
CA ASP A 512 -1.02 -27.18 -36.50
C ASP A 512 -2.47 -26.74 -36.20
N ASP A 513 -3.38 -27.04 -37.12
CA ASP A 513 -4.79 -26.63 -37.03
C ASP A 513 -5.52 -27.20 -35.81
N SER A 514 -5.04 -28.32 -35.23
CA SER A 514 -5.60 -28.94 -34.02
C SER A 514 -5.18 -28.22 -32.73
N ALA A 515 -4.06 -27.50 -32.73
CA ALA A 515 -3.66 -26.68 -31.59
C ALA A 515 -4.65 -25.52 -31.29
N GLY A 516 -5.51 -25.16 -32.25
CA GLY A 516 -6.47 -24.07 -32.12
C GLY A 516 -7.38 -24.19 -30.90
N SER A 517 -8.08 -25.33 -30.74
CA SER A 517 -9.00 -25.54 -29.62
C SER A 517 -8.28 -25.69 -28.28
N ILE A 518 -7.10 -26.31 -28.28
CA ILE A 518 -6.26 -26.47 -27.08
C ILE A 518 -5.84 -25.08 -26.55
N LEU A 519 -5.46 -24.18 -27.46
CA LEU A 519 -5.11 -22.79 -27.13
C LEU A 519 -6.34 -21.96 -26.74
N ASP A 520 -7.54 -22.29 -27.23
CA ASP A 520 -8.80 -21.67 -26.77
C ASP A 520 -9.09 -22.10 -25.31
N GLU A 521 -9.01 -23.39 -24.99
CA GLU A 521 -9.20 -23.92 -23.62
C GLU A 521 -8.18 -23.36 -22.62
N ILE A 522 -6.90 -23.29 -23.00
CA ILE A 522 -5.85 -22.65 -22.19
C ILE A 522 -6.12 -21.16 -22.01
N ALA A 523 -6.59 -20.46 -23.05
CA ALA A 523 -6.95 -19.04 -22.94
C ALA A 523 -8.18 -18.79 -22.07
N ASP A 524 -9.12 -19.71 -22.00
CA ASP A 524 -10.27 -19.61 -21.08
C ASP A 524 -9.81 -19.72 -19.63
N VAL A 525 -8.97 -20.70 -19.29
CA VAL A 525 -8.34 -20.82 -17.96
C VAL A 525 -7.56 -19.55 -17.60
N LEU A 526 -6.68 -19.08 -18.47
CA LEU A 526 -5.80 -17.94 -18.18
C LEU A 526 -6.57 -16.61 -18.06
N ARG A 527 -7.73 -16.46 -18.70
CA ARG A 527 -8.59 -15.28 -18.52
C ARG A 527 -9.34 -15.27 -17.19
N GLU A 528 -9.66 -16.44 -16.62
CA GLU A 528 -10.22 -16.56 -15.27
C GLU A 528 -9.18 -16.30 -14.17
N CYS A 529 -7.91 -16.56 -14.47
CA CYS A 529 -6.80 -16.49 -13.51
C CYS A 529 -6.02 -15.16 -13.51
N GLY A 530 -6.37 -14.21 -14.39
CA GLY A 530 -5.65 -12.94 -14.52
C GLY A 530 -4.21 -13.11 -15.02
N THR A 531 -3.31 -12.27 -14.51
CA THR A 531 -1.89 -12.26 -14.89
C THR A 531 -1.12 -13.28 -14.05
N LEU A 532 -0.45 -14.24 -14.71
CA LEU A 532 0.39 -15.25 -14.07
C LEU A 532 1.82 -15.18 -14.59
N GLU A 533 2.79 -15.28 -13.66
CA GLU A 533 4.22 -15.44 -13.96
C GLU A 533 4.49 -16.88 -14.44
N MET A 534 4.56 -17.09 -15.75
CA MET A 534 4.66 -18.43 -16.35
C MET A 534 5.79 -18.55 -17.38
N GLU A 535 6.51 -19.67 -17.33
CA GLU A 535 7.42 -20.06 -18.37
C GLU A 535 6.72 -20.97 -19.39
N VAL A 536 6.82 -20.61 -20.66
CA VAL A 536 6.41 -21.44 -21.81
C VAL A 536 7.66 -22.11 -22.36
N SER A 537 7.81 -23.41 -22.09
CA SER A 537 9.00 -24.19 -22.39
C SER A 537 8.82 -24.99 -23.67
N GLY A 538 9.65 -24.72 -24.68
CA GLY A 538 9.65 -25.40 -25.97
C GLY A 538 10.70 -26.51 -26.06
N HIS A 539 10.31 -27.66 -26.60
CA HIS A 539 11.21 -28.81 -26.79
C HIS A 539 11.15 -29.38 -28.23
N THR A 540 12.22 -30.06 -28.62
CA THR A 540 12.39 -30.71 -29.92
C THR A 540 13.03 -32.09 -29.77
N ASP A 541 12.89 -32.93 -30.80
CA ASP A 541 13.59 -34.21 -30.87
C ASP A 541 15.08 -34.05 -31.23
N SER A 542 15.85 -35.13 -31.13
CA SER A 542 17.30 -35.12 -31.34
C SER A 542 17.74 -35.01 -32.82
N GLN A 543 16.84 -34.89 -33.79
CA GLN A 543 17.21 -34.77 -35.20
C GLN A 543 17.60 -33.32 -35.53
N GLY A 544 18.78 -33.13 -36.12
CA GLY A 544 19.24 -31.80 -36.57
C GLY A 544 20.59 -31.40 -35.99
N ARG A 545 20.80 -30.09 -35.83
CA ARG A 545 21.95 -29.52 -35.12
C ARG A 545 21.43 -28.86 -33.84
N ALA A 546 22.19 -28.94 -32.75
CA ALA A 546 21.77 -28.39 -31.46
C ALA A 546 21.33 -26.92 -31.56
N GLU A 547 22.08 -26.09 -32.28
CA GLU A 547 21.78 -24.66 -32.44
C GLU A 547 20.49 -24.41 -33.24
N ALA A 548 20.19 -25.28 -34.21
CA ALA A 548 18.96 -25.19 -34.99
C ALA A 548 17.74 -25.67 -34.19
N ASN A 549 17.94 -26.69 -33.34
CA ASN A 549 16.90 -27.24 -32.48
C ASN A 549 16.56 -26.26 -31.34
N LEU A 550 17.58 -25.62 -30.75
CA LEU A 550 17.40 -24.56 -29.75
C LEU A 550 16.59 -23.37 -30.32
N ALA A 551 16.99 -22.86 -31.49
CA ALA A 551 16.27 -21.78 -32.18
C ALA A 551 14.83 -22.19 -32.56
N LEU A 552 14.62 -23.45 -32.97
CA LEU A 552 13.28 -23.96 -33.29
C LEU A 552 12.40 -24.09 -32.05
N SER A 553 12.92 -24.58 -30.92
CA SER A 553 12.18 -24.63 -29.66
C SER A 553 11.78 -23.25 -29.15
N GLN A 554 12.68 -22.27 -29.22
CA GLN A 554 12.42 -20.89 -28.81
C GLN A 554 11.28 -20.30 -29.64
N ALA A 555 11.39 -20.40 -30.97
CA ALA A 555 10.36 -19.90 -31.89
C ALA A 555 8.99 -20.60 -31.74
N ARG A 556 8.93 -21.81 -31.18
CA ARG A 556 7.68 -22.52 -30.88
C ARG A 556 7.03 -22.03 -29.59
N ALA A 557 7.81 -21.82 -28.53
CA ALA A 557 7.32 -21.21 -27.29
C ALA A 557 6.80 -19.79 -27.54
N GLU A 558 7.54 -18.99 -28.32
CA GLU A 558 7.09 -17.67 -28.79
C GLU A 558 5.80 -17.75 -29.62
N ALA A 559 5.65 -18.75 -30.50
CA ALA A 559 4.43 -18.91 -31.28
C ALA A 559 3.20 -19.25 -30.41
N VAL A 560 3.37 -19.98 -29.31
CA VAL A 560 2.30 -20.25 -28.33
C VAL A 560 1.91 -18.96 -27.59
N ILE A 561 2.87 -18.19 -27.07
CA ILE A 561 2.59 -16.90 -26.42
C ILE A 561 1.84 -15.95 -27.38
N ASN A 562 2.31 -15.82 -28.62
CA ASN A 562 1.63 -15.01 -29.64
C ASN A 562 0.20 -15.50 -29.93
N ALA A 563 -0.04 -16.81 -29.89
CA ALA A 563 -1.37 -17.38 -30.12
C ALA A 563 -2.33 -17.19 -28.92
N LEU A 564 -1.81 -17.12 -27.69
CA LEU A 564 -2.57 -16.74 -26.49
C LEU A 564 -2.85 -15.23 -26.45
N MET A 565 -1.87 -14.39 -26.81
CA MET A 565 -2.05 -12.94 -26.99
C MET A 565 -3.16 -12.63 -28.02
N ALA A 566 -3.19 -13.36 -29.14
CA ALA A 566 -4.25 -13.23 -30.15
C ALA A 566 -5.67 -13.59 -29.61
N ARG A 567 -5.74 -14.34 -28.50
CA ARG A 567 -6.97 -14.70 -27.77
C ARG A 567 -7.31 -13.73 -26.63
N ARG A 568 -6.58 -12.62 -26.51
CA ARG A 568 -6.70 -11.62 -25.44
C ARG A 568 -6.36 -12.17 -24.04
N VAL A 569 -5.45 -13.14 -23.96
CA VAL A 569 -4.79 -13.49 -22.70
C VAL A 569 -3.75 -12.40 -22.39
N LEU A 570 -3.67 -11.99 -21.12
CA LEU A 570 -2.58 -11.15 -20.63
C LEU A 570 -1.32 -12.01 -20.54
N VAL A 571 -0.35 -11.74 -21.42
CA VAL A 571 0.90 -12.52 -21.54
C VAL A 571 2.13 -11.78 -20.99
N SER A 572 1.93 -10.69 -20.24
CA SER A 572 3.00 -9.86 -19.67
C SER A 572 3.91 -10.63 -18.72
N GLY A 573 3.33 -11.49 -17.87
CA GLY A 573 4.09 -12.43 -17.02
C GLY A 573 4.60 -13.69 -17.72
N MET A 574 4.50 -13.80 -19.05
CA MET A 574 4.85 -15.04 -19.77
C MET A 574 6.21 -14.96 -20.48
N VAL A 575 7.11 -15.88 -20.15
CA VAL A 575 8.46 -15.96 -20.73
C VAL A 575 8.59 -17.20 -21.61
N ALA A 576 8.95 -17.04 -22.88
CA ALA A 576 9.26 -18.16 -23.77
C ALA A 576 10.72 -18.62 -23.62
N ARG A 577 10.94 -19.91 -23.32
CA ARG A 577 12.27 -20.54 -23.36
C ARG A 577 12.31 -21.76 -24.28
N GLY A 578 13.32 -21.82 -25.14
CA GLY A 578 13.65 -23.00 -25.92
C GLY A 578 14.73 -23.85 -25.25
N TYR A 579 14.47 -25.15 -25.08
CA TYR A 579 15.41 -26.14 -24.51
C TYR A 579 16.04 -27.08 -25.54
N GLY A 580 15.81 -26.84 -26.83
CA GLY A 580 16.31 -27.66 -27.93
C GLY A 580 15.93 -29.12 -27.75
N SER A 581 16.92 -30.01 -27.80
CA SER A 581 16.77 -31.44 -27.55
C SER A 581 17.52 -31.89 -26.30
N GLU A 582 17.82 -30.97 -25.38
CA GLU A 582 18.68 -31.21 -24.21
C GLU A 582 17.91 -31.88 -23.05
N GLN A 583 16.58 -31.77 -23.05
CA GLN A 583 15.67 -32.35 -22.06
C GLN A 583 14.63 -33.28 -22.70
N PRO A 584 15.04 -34.49 -23.13
CA PRO A 584 14.12 -35.50 -23.66
C PRO A 584 13.36 -36.22 -22.54
N VAL A 585 12.06 -36.41 -22.74
CA VAL A 585 11.16 -37.19 -21.86
C VAL A 585 10.94 -38.61 -22.35
N ALA A 586 11.24 -38.89 -23.63
CA ALA A 586 11.08 -40.19 -24.26
C ALA A 586 12.25 -40.56 -25.21
N ASP A 587 12.28 -41.82 -25.64
CA ASP A 587 13.35 -42.38 -26.46
C ASP A 587 13.32 -41.86 -27.92
N ASN A 588 14.35 -41.09 -28.28
CA ASN A 588 14.54 -40.50 -29.61
C ASN A 588 14.78 -41.53 -30.72
N ASP A 589 15.07 -42.80 -30.43
CA ASP A 589 15.23 -43.83 -31.47
C ASP A 589 13.87 -44.20 -32.12
N THR A 590 12.75 -44.02 -31.42
CA THR A 590 11.39 -44.31 -31.91
C THR A 590 10.68 -43.07 -32.45
N GLU A 591 9.75 -43.19 -33.41
CA GLU A 591 8.99 -42.01 -33.87
C GLU A 591 8.05 -41.48 -32.78
N ALA A 592 7.37 -42.37 -32.05
CA ALA A 592 6.53 -42.00 -30.91
C ALA A 592 7.32 -41.22 -29.84
N GLY A 593 8.52 -41.67 -29.46
CA GLY A 593 9.35 -40.94 -28.50
C GLY A 593 9.93 -39.62 -29.04
N ARG A 594 10.10 -39.48 -30.37
CA ARG A 594 10.38 -38.18 -30.99
C ARG A 594 9.15 -37.26 -30.98
N GLU A 595 7.96 -37.79 -31.22
CA GLU A 595 6.68 -37.07 -31.05
C GLU A 595 6.51 -36.59 -29.61
N ASP A 596 6.80 -37.44 -28.62
CA ASP A 596 6.78 -37.09 -27.19
C ASP A 596 7.78 -35.96 -26.83
N ASN A 597 8.96 -35.95 -27.43
CA ASN A 597 9.96 -34.90 -27.20
C ASN A 597 9.62 -33.55 -27.88
N ARG A 598 8.76 -33.55 -28.90
CA ARG A 598 8.30 -32.32 -29.61
C ARG A 598 7.09 -31.70 -28.88
N ARG A 599 7.32 -31.20 -27.66
CA ARG A 599 6.26 -30.70 -26.76
C ARG A 599 6.42 -29.23 -26.36
N ILE A 600 5.35 -28.67 -25.81
CA ILE A 600 5.30 -27.41 -25.06
C ILE A 600 4.92 -27.75 -23.63
N GLU A 601 5.60 -27.15 -22.66
CA GLU A 601 5.20 -27.16 -21.25
C GLU A 601 4.91 -25.73 -20.81
N MET A 602 4.02 -25.58 -19.83
CA MET A 602 3.67 -24.30 -19.21
C MET A 602 3.67 -24.49 -17.70
N ALA A 603 4.48 -23.69 -17.00
CA ALA A 603 4.69 -23.81 -15.56
C ALA A 603 4.86 -22.43 -14.92
N LEU A 604 4.56 -22.29 -13.64
CA LEU A 604 4.80 -21.05 -12.90
C LEU A 604 6.31 -20.81 -12.73
N ILE A 605 6.73 -19.55 -12.85
CA ILE A 605 8.09 -19.11 -12.53
C ILE A 605 8.19 -19.03 -11.00
N ARG A 606 8.60 -20.13 -10.38
CA ARG A 606 8.83 -20.19 -8.92
C ARG A 606 10.28 -19.78 -8.62
N PRO A 607 10.54 -18.94 -7.61
CA PRO A 607 11.90 -18.77 -7.11
C PRO A 607 12.44 -20.12 -6.61
N GLU A 608 13.74 -20.38 -6.80
CA GLU A 608 14.37 -21.56 -6.19
C GLU A 608 14.27 -21.43 -4.66
N PRO A 609 13.77 -22.44 -3.94
CA PRO A 609 13.63 -22.36 -2.50
C PRO A 609 15.01 -22.21 -1.85
N ASP A 610 15.18 -21.14 -1.07
CA ASP A 610 16.44 -20.84 -0.37
C ASP A 610 16.84 -22.04 0.51
N PRO A 611 18.01 -22.68 0.27
CA PRO A 611 18.50 -23.77 1.12
C PRO A 611 18.82 -23.35 2.56
N LEU A 612 18.66 -22.06 2.91
CA LEU A 612 18.74 -21.51 4.26
C LEU A 612 17.38 -21.31 4.95
N GLN A 613 16.25 -21.74 4.37
CA GLN A 613 14.99 -21.87 5.12
C GLN A 613 15.23 -22.80 6.31
N ARG A 614 15.23 -22.22 7.52
CA ARG A 614 15.75 -22.87 8.72
C ARG A 614 14.78 -23.92 9.22
N ASP A 615 15.29 -25.15 9.36
CA ASP A 615 14.58 -26.23 10.01
C ASP A 615 14.29 -25.86 11.50
N PRO A 616 13.02 -25.70 11.90
CA PRO A 616 12.68 -25.34 13.28
C PRO A 616 12.99 -26.48 14.28
N GLU A 617 13.12 -27.74 13.84
CA GLU A 617 13.63 -28.81 14.71
C GLU A 617 15.12 -28.65 15.02
N LEU A 618 15.88 -27.94 14.17
CA LEU A 618 17.29 -27.64 14.39
C LEU A 618 17.49 -26.46 15.36
N GLU A 619 16.64 -25.42 15.27
CA GLU A 619 16.64 -24.31 16.25
C GLU A 619 16.18 -24.79 17.64
N ALA A 620 15.20 -25.71 17.72
CA ALA A 620 14.78 -26.32 18.98
C ALA A 620 15.88 -27.15 19.69
N GLN A 621 16.91 -27.59 18.95
CA GLN A 621 18.07 -28.30 19.50
C GLN A 621 19.24 -27.37 19.91
N LEU A 622 19.14 -26.07 19.61
CA LEU A 622 20.15 -25.04 19.92
C LEU A 622 19.80 -24.19 21.14
N VAL A 623 19.12 -24.77 22.14
CA VAL A 623 18.98 -24.17 23.47
C VAL A 623 20.33 -24.25 24.20
N PHE A 624 21.11 -23.18 24.10
CA PHE A 624 22.27 -22.98 24.98
C PHE A 624 21.80 -22.69 26.40
N ASP A 625 22.24 -23.51 27.35
CA ASP A 625 21.98 -23.33 28.78
C ASP A 625 22.77 -22.11 29.30
N ILE A 626 22.16 -20.92 29.25
CA ILE A 626 22.75 -19.68 29.78
C ILE A 626 22.63 -19.71 31.29
N GLN A 627 23.65 -20.31 31.91
CA GLN A 627 23.80 -20.31 33.36
C GLN A 627 23.98 -18.88 33.87
N GLU A 628 23.13 -18.44 34.81
CA GLU A 628 23.13 -17.07 35.34
C GLU A 628 24.52 -16.69 35.90
N PRO A 629 25.02 -15.47 35.61
CA PRO A 629 26.34 -15.05 36.07
C PRO A 629 26.35 -14.76 37.58
N ASP A 630 27.32 -15.34 38.30
CA ASP A 630 27.54 -15.10 39.73
C ASP A 630 27.72 -13.59 40.07
N ASP A 631 27.09 -13.18 41.17
CA ASP A 631 26.92 -11.80 41.67
C ASP A 631 28.21 -11.16 42.26
N ASP A 632 29.35 -11.24 41.57
CA ASP A 632 30.64 -10.65 42.01
C ASP A 632 31.48 -10.02 40.88
N THR A 633 30.84 -9.40 39.88
CA THR A 633 31.55 -8.67 38.80
C THR A 633 31.31 -7.16 38.75
N THR A 634 30.43 -6.59 39.59
CA THR A 634 30.13 -5.15 39.66
C THR A 634 31.10 -4.33 40.53
N ARG A 635 32.42 -4.62 40.45
CA ARG A 635 33.46 -3.78 41.07
C ARG A 635 34.61 -3.44 40.10
N PRO A 636 34.78 -2.16 39.71
CA PRO A 636 35.83 -1.75 38.78
C PRO A 636 37.25 -2.05 39.32
N ARG A 637 38.09 -2.69 38.51
CA ARG A 637 39.52 -2.88 38.82
C ARG A 637 40.32 -1.64 38.39
N ALA A 638 41.22 -1.19 39.26
CA ALA A 638 42.08 -0.03 39.00
C ALA A 638 43.13 -0.31 37.90
N ARG A 639 43.49 0.72 37.11
CA ARG A 639 44.52 0.64 36.07
C ARG A 639 45.92 0.42 36.66
N PRO A 640 46.76 -0.46 36.07
CA PRO A 640 48.20 -0.49 36.32
C PRO A 640 48.92 0.76 35.76
N GLY A 641 50.07 1.09 36.34
CA GLY A 641 50.83 2.31 36.04
C GLY A 641 51.46 2.38 34.64
N GLY A 642 51.77 3.61 34.22
CA GLY A 642 52.28 3.94 32.88
C GLY A 642 53.80 3.83 32.72
N ILE A 643 54.25 4.23 31.52
CA ILE A 643 55.66 4.38 31.12
C ILE A 643 55.92 5.88 30.95
N ASP A 644 56.95 6.40 31.61
CA ASP A 644 57.31 7.82 31.58
C ASP A 644 57.92 8.26 30.22
N PRO A 645 57.53 9.42 29.67
CA PRO A 645 58.34 10.15 28.69
C PRO A 645 59.43 11.01 29.37
N PRO A 646 60.50 11.39 28.65
CA PRO A 646 61.58 12.21 29.21
C PRO A 646 61.17 13.69 29.40
N PRO A 647 61.89 14.45 30.26
CA PRO A 647 61.40 15.71 30.80
C PRO A 647 61.64 16.92 29.88
N THR A 648 60.80 17.95 30.07
CA THR A 648 61.11 19.36 29.78
C THR A 648 60.86 20.17 31.05
N GLU A 649 61.71 21.18 31.28
CA GLU A 649 61.84 21.93 32.54
C GLU A 649 60.84 23.10 32.66
N ASP A 650 60.81 23.69 33.87
CA ASP A 650 60.15 24.95 34.28
C ASP A 650 58.60 24.96 34.21
N ASP A 651 57.80 25.53 35.10
CA ASP A 651 57.82 26.20 36.42
C ASP A 651 56.37 26.73 36.56
N ALA A 652 55.77 27.16 37.67
CA ALA A 652 55.91 26.92 39.10
C ALA A 652 54.72 27.65 39.78
N GLU A 653 54.07 27.06 40.81
CA GLU A 653 53.17 27.73 41.79
C GLU A 653 51.92 28.47 41.23
N ALA A 654 50.84 28.82 41.93
CA ALA A 654 50.17 28.48 43.21
C ALA A 654 48.66 28.86 42.97
N GLY A 655 47.63 28.55 43.77
CA GLY A 655 47.47 28.01 45.12
C GLY A 655 46.14 28.56 45.70
N SER A 656 45.65 28.00 46.82
CA SER A 656 44.50 28.45 47.65
C SER A 656 43.11 28.56 46.99
N ASP A 657 41.96 28.46 47.67
CA ASP A 657 41.46 27.82 48.91
C ASP A 657 40.12 28.55 49.21
N ASP A 658 39.08 27.85 49.69
CA ASP A 658 37.97 28.36 50.53
C ASP A 658 37.12 29.60 50.09
N ALA A 659 35.88 29.83 50.53
CA ALA A 659 34.80 29.00 51.07
C ALA A 659 33.49 29.85 51.14
N ASP A 660 32.36 29.19 51.39
CA ASP A 660 31.19 29.68 52.16
C ASP A 660 30.25 30.85 51.70
N ARG A 661 28.95 30.51 51.79
CA ARG A 661 27.75 31.30 52.19
C ARG A 661 26.94 32.18 51.21
N GLU A 662 25.68 31.75 51.03
CA GLU A 662 24.42 32.44 51.43
C GLU A 662 24.51 33.98 51.63
N THR A 663 23.67 34.83 51.02
CA THR A 663 22.23 34.98 51.35
C THR A 663 21.45 35.87 50.36
N GLU A 664 20.13 35.91 50.53
CA GLU A 664 19.06 36.63 49.82
C GLU A 664 19.21 38.17 49.70
N GLY A 665 18.42 38.82 48.80
CA GLY A 665 17.96 40.20 49.01
C GLY A 665 17.70 41.07 47.77
N ASP A 666 16.42 41.35 47.47
CA ASP A 666 15.92 42.29 46.45
C ASP A 666 16.54 43.71 46.48
N THR A 667 16.59 44.40 45.32
CA THR A 667 15.69 45.54 45.02
C THR A 667 15.81 46.11 43.60
N GLN A 668 14.76 46.82 43.18
CA GLN A 668 14.43 47.29 41.83
C GLN A 668 14.56 48.82 41.71
N ALA A 669 14.94 49.36 40.53
CA ALA A 669 14.53 50.71 40.05
C ALA A 669 14.94 51.03 38.58
N ASP A 670 13.91 51.25 37.74
CA ASP A 670 13.71 52.32 36.74
C ASP A 670 14.67 52.69 35.58
N ALA A 671 14.02 53.19 34.51
CA ALA A 671 14.54 53.61 33.19
C ALA A 671 14.95 55.13 33.15
N PRO A 672 15.19 55.85 32.01
CA PRO A 672 14.32 55.97 30.79
C PRO A 672 15.02 56.17 29.40
N GLU A 673 14.17 56.23 28.34
CA GLU A 673 14.15 56.95 27.02
C GLU A 673 15.42 57.72 26.52
N THR A 674 15.77 57.97 25.23
CA THR A 674 15.11 58.24 23.91
C THR A 674 16.08 57.91 22.72
N ASP A 675 15.87 58.12 21.39
CA ASP A 675 14.75 58.03 20.41
C ASP A 675 15.29 58.35 18.96
N GLU A 676 14.44 58.33 17.92
CA GLU A 676 14.51 58.93 16.55
C GLU A 676 15.20 58.27 15.31
N SER A 677 14.40 58.23 14.22
CA SER A 677 14.73 58.31 12.76
C SER A 677 15.31 57.09 12.00
N GLY A 678 14.97 56.81 10.73
CA GLY A 678 13.95 57.40 9.84
C GLY A 678 14.16 57.08 8.33
N ALA A 679 13.12 57.34 7.50
CA ALA A 679 13.10 57.48 6.02
C ALA A 679 12.94 56.24 5.07
N ASP A 680 11.68 56.02 4.66
CA ASP A 680 11.12 56.27 3.30
C ASP A 680 11.55 55.51 2.01
N ALA A 681 10.58 54.84 1.36
CA ALA A 681 9.90 55.29 0.11
C ALA A 681 9.64 54.26 -1.03
N GLU A 682 8.33 53.99 -1.22
CA GLU A 682 7.54 54.07 -2.48
C GLU A 682 7.36 52.91 -3.50
N GLY A 683 6.06 52.63 -3.77
CA GLY A 683 5.50 52.14 -5.04
C GLY A 683 4.94 50.71 -5.05
N GLY A 684 3.64 50.42 -5.26
CA GLY A 684 2.45 51.28 -5.29
C GLY A 684 1.25 50.69 -6.09
N ALA A 685 0.08 50.53 -5.43
CA ALA A 685 -1.30 50.31 -5.97
C ALA A 685 -1.54 49.07 -6.86
N THR A 686 -2.70 48.39 -6.91
CA THR A 686 -4.13 48.67 -6.62
C THR A 686 -4.82 47.39 -6.07
N GLY A 687 -6.02 47.36 -5.46
CA GLY A 687 -6.98 48.40 -5.11
C GLY A 687 -8.40 48.14 -5.65
N THR A 688 -9.28 47.45 -4.88
CA THR A 688 -10.77 47.54 -4.95
C THR A 688 -11.37 47.06 -3.62
N GLN A 689 -12.31 47.84 -3.06
CA GLN A 689 -13.17 47.46 -1.92
C GLN A 689 -14.58 47.13 -2.43
N VAL A 690 -15.34 46.33 -1.67
CA VAL A 690 -16.82 46.42 -1.60
C VAL A 690 -17.21 46.38 -0.12
N GLU A 691 -18.31 47.07 0.21
CA GLU A 691 -18.70 47.49 1.56
C GLU A 691 -19.32 46.40 2.43
N ALA A 692 -19.38 46.68 3.73
CA ALA A 692 -20.14 45.93 4.73
C ALA A 692 -21.59 46.44 4.84
N ASP A 693 -22.49 45.64 5.40
CA ASP A 693 -23.69 46.16 6.06
C ASP A 693 -24.00 45.38 7.36
N LEU A 694 -24.82 46.00 8.20
CA LEU A 694 -24.93 45.79 9.64
C LEU A 694 -26.02 44.76 10.01
N LEU A 695 -25.95 44.22 11.23
CA LEU A 695 -26.90 44.50 12.32
C LEU A 695 -26.60 43.62 13.56
N ALA A 696 -26.87 44.16 14.76
CA ALA A 696 -26.71 43.46 16.03
C ALA A 696 -27.79 43.89 17.04
N GLU A 697 -28.19 42.95 17.91
CA GLU A 697 -28.92 43.13 19.18
C GLU A 697 -30.40 43.62 19.11
N PRO A 698 -31.24 43.44 20.15
CA PRO A 698 -30.92 43.08 21.55
C PRO A 698 -31.77 41.96 22.21
N ALA A 699 -31.43 41.68 23.48
CA ALA A 699 -32.15 40.78 24.39
C ALA A 699 -33.41 41.40 25.03
N GLU A 700 -34.29 40.56 25.59
CA GLU A 700 -35.27 40.93 26.62
C GLU A 700 -35.30 39.92 27.78
N ASP A 701 -35.73 40.41 28.94
CA ASP A 701 -35.74 39.81 30.27
C ASP A 701 -37.19 39.45 30.68
N THR A 702 -37.40 38.51 31.63
CA THR A 702 -38.31 38.66 32.81
C THR A 702 -38.78 37.35 33.50
N VAL A 703 -38.43 37.26 34.79
CA VAL A 703 -39.34 37.04 35.96
C VAL A 703 -39.80 35.62 36.39
N ASP A 704 -39.28 35.25 37.58
CA ASP A 704 -39.86 34.55 38.75
C ASP A 704 -40.92 33.42 38.62
N ALA A 705 -40.62 32.29 39.26
CA ALA A 705 -41.47 31.75 40.34
C ALA A 705 -40.66 30.92 41.38
N GLN A 706 -40.96 31.13 42.66
CA GLN A 706 -40.33 30.46 43.81
C GLN A 706 -41.07 29.17 44.21
N GLY A 707 -40.42 28.25 44.94
CA GLY A 707 -41.15 27.52 45.99
C GLY A 707 -40.64 26.15 46.45
N GLY A 708 -40.00 26.11 47.63
CA GLY A 708 -40.33 25.10 48.64
C GLY A 708 -39.47 23.83 48.71
N GLY A 709 -38.47 23.83 49.59
CA GLY A 709 -37.95 22.59 50.18
C GLY A 709 -38.50 22.36 51.59
N THR A 710 -38.52 21.11 52.06
CA THR A 710 -38.64 20.79 53.50
C THR A 710 -37.99 19.45 53.87
N THR A 711 -36.90 19.57 54.62
CA THR A 711 -36.28 18.67 55.61
C THR A 711 -37.01 17.38 56.08
N ALA A 712 -36.30 16.25 55.96
CA ALA A 712 -35.89 15.29 57.01
C ALA A 712 -36.85 14.81 58.13
N THR A 713 -36.87 13.50 58.38
CA THR A 713 -36.40 12.93 59.67
C THR A 713 -36.05 11.42 59.62
N ASP A 714 -35.18 11.03 60.56
CA ASP A 714 -34.62 9.71 60.88
C ASP A 714 -35.59 8.78 61.65
N ALA A 715 -35.47 7.46 61.46
CA ALA A 715 -35.96 6.42 62.39
C ALA A 715 -35.26 5.06 62.17
N SER A 716 -34.92 4.38 63.26
CA SER A 716 -34.02 3.21 63.28
C SER A 716 -34.70 1.87 63.66
N ALA A 717 -34.06 0.77 63.24
CA ALA A 717 -34.03 -0.57 63.85
C ALA A 717 -35.29 -1.49 63.87
N GLY A 718 -35.08 -2.79 63.58
CA GLY A 718 -36.09 -3.85 63.74
C GLY A 718 -35.69 -5.25 63.25
N ASP A 719 -34.73 -5.92 63.91
CA ASP A 719 -34.49 -7.38 63.81
C ASP A 719 -35.55 -8.14 64.64
N PRO A 720 -36.11 -9.28 64.16
CA PRO A 720 -35.90 -10.52 64.92
C PRO A 720 -35.81 -11.82 64.10
N ARG A 721 -34.65 -12.46 64.17
CA ARG A 721 -34.39 -13.86 64.64
C ARG A 721 -35.48 -14.96 64.57
N ASP A 722 -35.05 -16.07 63.92
CA ASP A 722 -34.95 -17.45 64.48
C ASP A 722 -36.10 -18.49 64.30
N SER A 723 -35.71 -19.78 64.34
CA SER A 723 -36.40 -21.06 64.04
C SER A 723 -36.74 -21.29 62.54
N GLY A 724 -36.42 -22.40 61.89
CA GLY A 724 -36.39 -23.84 62.28
C GLY A 724 -37.46 -24.54 61.40
N ASP A 725 -37.34 -25.73 60.81
CA ASP A 725 -36.69 -27.00 61.16
C ASP A 725 -36.78 -27.96 59.92
N SER A 726 -36.11 -29.11 59.95
CA SER A 726 -36.29 -30.39 59.19
C SER A 726 -37.35 -30.51 58.05
N GLY A 727 -37.15 -31.29 56.97
CA GLY A 727 -36.12 -32.29 56.65
C GLY A 727 -36.64 -33.37 55.67
N ASP A 728 -35.87 -34.44 55.51
CA ASP A 728 -36.15 -35.71 54.80
C ASP A 728 -36.19 -35.78 53.26
N ALA A 729 -35.67 -36.91 52.78
CA ALA A 729 -35.52 -37.30 51.38
C ALA A 729 -36.42 -38.50 51.04
N VAL A 730 -36.73 -38.69 49.75
CA VAL A 730 -37.29 -39.94 49.22
C VAL A 730 -36.60 -40.30 47.91
N SER A 731 -36.02 -41.51 47.87
CA SER A 731 -35.45 -42.14 46.68
C SER A 731 -36.53 -42.75 45.78
N GLY A 732 -36.25 -42.85 44.47
CA GLY A 732 -37.02 -43.65 43.52
C GLY A 732 -36.08 -44.40 42.57
N ASP A 733 -36.06 -45.73 42.68
CA ASP A 733 -35.23 -46.66 41.89
C ASP A 733 -35.99 -47.27 40.69
N GLY A 734 -35.23 -47.68 39.65
CA GLY A 734 -35.65 -48.56 38.54
C GLY A 734 -36.54 -47.88 37.47
N ASP A 735 -36.76 -48.44 36.27
CA ASP A 735 -36.18 -49.57 35.50
C ASP A 735 -36.73 -49.43 34.05
N GLU A 736 -36.30 -50.05 32.95
CA GLU A 736 -35.39 -51.17 32.62
C GLU A 736 -34.97 -51.02 31.11
N SER A 737 -34.17 -51.95 30.57
CA SER A 737 -34.25 -52.45 29.17
C SER A 737 -33.73 -51.65 27.95
N VAL A 738 -32.75 -52.26 27.26
CA VAL A 738 -32.33 -52.01 25.86
C VAL A 738 -32.74 -53.21 24.98
N PRO A 739 -33.27 -52.97 23.76
CA PRO A 739 -32.79 -53.69 22.57
C PRO A 739 -32.56 -52.71 21.39
N ALA A 740 -31.36 -52.69 20.79
CA ALA A 740 -30.97 -53.43 19.58
C ALA A 740 -31.43 -52.77 18.25
N PRO A 741 -30.55 -52.60 17.23
CA PRO A 741 -30.90 -51.96 15.96
C PRO A 741 -31.41 -52.95 14.91
N ASP A 742 -32.37 -52.53 14.09
CA ASP A 742 -32.86 -53.28 12.93
C ASP A 742 -32.18 -52.81 11.62
N GLU A 743 -31.75 -53.76 10.80
CA GLU A 743 -31.33 -53.53 9.41
C GLU A 743 -32.49 -53.73 8.44
N GLU A 744 -32.81 -52.71 7.64
CA GLU A 744 -33.40 -52.85 6.30
C GLU A 744 -32.72 -51.81 5.39
N GLY A 745 -32.34 -52.07 4.13
CA GLY A 745 -32.71 -53.21 3.28
C GLY A 745 -33.26 -52.71 1.94
N LEU A 746 -32.51 -51.87 1.21
CA LEU A 746 -33.02 -51.24 -0.02
C LEU A 746 -32.73 -52.09 -1.28
N GLU A 747 -33.78 -52.62 -1.90
CA GLU A 747 -33.71 -53.40 -3.15
C GLU A 747 -33.18 -52.58 -4.34
N ILE A 748 -32.19 -53.11 -5.04
CA ILE A 748 -31.88 -52.71 -6.42
C ILE A 748 -32.95 -53.31 -7.35
N ARG A 749 -33.73 -52.48 -8.03
CA ARG A 749 -34.54 -52.89 -9.18
C ARG A 749 -34.19 -52.09 -10.43
N VAL A 750 -33.63 -52.80 -11.40
CA VAL A 750 -33.39 -52.33 -12.76
C VAL A 750 -34.72 -52.17 -13.49
N ASN A 751 -34.90 -51.05 -14.19
CA ASN A 751 -35.83 -50.94 -15.30
C ASN A 751 -35.23 -50.03 -16.38
N ASP A 752 -35.32 -50.47 -17.63
CA ASP A 752 -34.75 -49.82 -18.82
C ASP A 752 -35.55 -48.58 -19.28
N PRO A 753 -35.01 -47.73 -20.18
CA PRO A 753 -35.44 -46.34 -20.32
C PRO A 753 -36.55 -46.09 -21.35
N GLU A 754 -37.41 -45.11 -21.05
CA GLU A 754 -38.22 -44.37 -22.03
C GLU A 754 -37.89 -42.87 -21.91
N GLY A 755 -37.42 -42.26 -23.01
CA GLY A 755 -36.93 -40.87 -23.02
C GLY A 755 -38.04 -39.82 -23.25
N PRO A 756 -37.86 -38.57 -22.76
CA PRO A 756 -38.85 -37.51 -22.93
C PRO A 756 -38.69 -36.70 -24.23
N ASP A 757 -39.79 -36.70 -24.99
CA ASP A 757 -40.30 -35.73 -25.98
C ASP A 757 -39.54 -34.39 -26.16
N VAL A 758 -38.87 -34.23 -27.30
CA VAL A 758 -38.18 -32.97 -27.70
C VAL A 758 -39.14 -32.07 -28.50
N ARG A 759 -39.48 -30.89 -27.95
CA ARG A 759 -40.20 -29.84 -28.70
C ARG A 759 -39.23 -28.84 -29.33
N PRO A 760 -39.39 -28.46 -30.62
CA PRO A 760 -38.43 -27.65 -31.34
C PRO A 760 -38.61 -26.14 -31.13
N LEU A 761 -37.49 -25.42 -31.11
CA LEU A 761 -37.42 -23.95 -31.15
C LEU A 761 -37.89 -23.40 -32.52
N PRO A 762 -38.54 -22.21 -32.56
CA PRO A 762 -38.89 -21.54 -33.81
C PRO A 762 -37.67 -20.86 -34.45
N ARG A 763 -37.65 -20.80 -35.79
CA ARG A 763 -36.59 -20.14 -36.58
C ARG A 763 -36.95 -18.67 -36.88
N PRO A 764 -35.97 -17.77 -36.99
CA PRO A 764 -36.15 -16.48 -37.64
C PRO A 764 -35.92 -16.60 -39.16
N ASP A 765 -36.87 -16.14 -39.97
CA ASP A 765 -36.67 -15.59 -41.34
C ASP A 765 -38.02 -15.31 -42.01
N GLU A 766 -38.40 -14.03 -42.12
CA GLU A 766 -39.06 -13.42 -43.31
C GLU A 766 -39.48 -11.97 -42.97
N LEU A 767 -38.67 -10.99 -43.34
CA LEU A 767 -39.13 -9.62 -43.59
C LEU A 767 -38.51 -9.09 -44.88
N ALA A 768 -39.38 -8.91 -45.88
CA ALA A 768 -39.08 -8.37 -47.21
C ALA A 768 -40.10 -7.25 -47.52
N PRO A 769 -39.82 -6.34 -48.48
CA PRO A 769 -39.89 -4.92 -48.16
C PRO A 769 -41.07 -4.16 -48.80
N ALA A 770 -41.35 -2.97 -48.26
CA ALA A 770 -42.07 -1.91 -48.96
C ALA A 770 -41.55 -0.54 -48.50
N GLY A 771 -41.21 0.33 -49.44
CA GLY A 771 -40.96 1.75 -49.19
C GLY A 771 -41.83 2.61 -50.10
N ALA A 772 -42.14 3.84 -49.65
CA ALA A 772 -42.52 4.97 -50.50
C ALA A 772 -42.56 6.28 -49.69
N ASP A 773 -41.87 7.30 -50.22
CA ASP A 773 -42.20 8.73 -50.25
C ASP A 773 -42.71 9.50 -49.00
N GLY A 774 -42.10 10.67 -48.71
CA GLY A 774 -42.75 11.68 -47.86
C GLY A 774 -41.97 12.89 -47.30
N GLN A 775 -41.36 13.71 -48.16
CA GLN A 775 -41.18 15.18 -47.98
C GLN A 775 -40.52 15.78 -46.71
N ASP A 776 -39.28 16.26 -46.88
CA ASP A 776 -38.95 17.70 -47.04
C ASP A 776 -39.50 18.75 -46.03
N ALA A 777 -38.60 19.30 -45.19
CA ALA A 777 -38.44 20.73 -44.80
C ALA A 777 -37.88 20.89 -43.36
N GLY A 778 -36.96 21.85 -43.12
CA GLY A 778 -36.58 22.24 -41.74
C GLY A 778 -35.16 22.80 -41.54
N GLU A 779 -34.95 24.05 -41.92
CA GLU A 779 -33.74 24.87 -41.71
C GLU A 779 -33.31 25.09 -40.23
N GLU A 780 -31.99 25.30 -40.07
CA GLU A 780 -31.31 26.34 -39.26
C GLU A 780 -31.08 26.27 -37.72
N THR A 781 -29.81 26.60 -37.41
CA THR A 781 -29.27 27.42 -36.29
C THR A 781 -29.21 26.91 -34.85
N GLN A 782 -27.98 27.03 -34.28
CA GLN A 782 -27.58 27.49 -32.93
C GLN A 782 -28.22 26.78 -31.71
N GLU A 783 -27.47 26.39 -30.67
CA GLU A 783 -26.26 27.01 -30.10
C GLU A 783 -25.21 25.96 -29.68
#